data_AF-E0U9W6-F1
#
_entry.id   AF-E0U9W6-F1
#
_cell.length_a   1.000
_cell.length_b   1.000
_cell.length_c   1.000
_cell.angle_alpha   90.00
_cell.angle_beta   90.00
_cell.angle_gamma   90.00
#
_symmetry.space_group_name_H-M   'P 1'
#
loop_
_entity.id
_entity.type
_entity.pdbx_description
1 polymer ?
#
loop_
_entity_poly.entity_id
_entity_poly.type
_entity_poly.pdbx_seq_one_letter_code
_entity_poly.pdbx_strand_id
1 'polypeptide(L)'
;MTSELIYEIIGFSVIVVGTFSYLQLNSSKSKLKQEMLTLQQKLAEDKDSLQKRLTEADETNQSLTEEKTQLEAKIEQLVANLKEAQQAATSQEQAKNALAQNLQEEKSQVSLLTTQLQQFDREKQDLHQRLNQSEQEISQVKTQLQKLTAEKQDSLQQLQNAQAQLYSEQSQTQQLTLQKQDLQSQLGEIQQSLQQLTGEKEHLNQQLEQALAQVSTQETQAQQLTLQKQDLQSQLGEIQQSLQQLTGEKEHLNQQLEQALAQVSTQETQAQELTSEKQDLQSQLAEVQQSLQQLSNEKEHLNQQLEQALAQVSAQETQAQQLTSEKQDLQSQLAEVQQSIQQLSNEKEHLNQQLEQALAQVSAQETQAQELTSEKQDLQSQLGEIQQSLQQLTGEKEHLNQQLEQALAQVSAQETQAQQLTSEKQDLQSQLAEVQQSLQQLSNEKEHLNQQLEQALAQVSAQETQAQQLTSEKKDLQSQLGEIQQSLQQLTGEKEHLNQQLEQALAQVSAQETQAQQLTSEKQDLQSQLAEVQQSLQQLSNEKAHLNQQLEQALAQVSAQETQAQQLTSEKKDLQSQLAEVQQSIQQLSNEKEHLNQQLEAAKIQTPSPETQAQELTQEKEELPSPIEATEAETVTDSKTEEENKSEPEKLAQPVAEDTQEIEDKKATPPQNLLKGKKFVIVGTLSKLNRDQVKSIIQEAGGQLTSSPSSKTDYILVGKAPGTKAKKAQKNRAATLSELQFIELLKNSGISI
;
A
#
# COMPACT_ATOMS: atom_id res chain seq x y z
N MET A 1 -117.87 -28.70 -233.70
CA MET A 1 -116.73 -29.09 -234.57
C MET A 1 -115.74 -29.84 -233.70
N THR A 2 -115.19 -31.01 -234.04
CA THR A 2 -115.51 -32.09 -235.03
C THR A 2 -114.47 -33.21 -234.78
N SER A 3 -114.68 -34.44 -235.29
CA SER A 3 -113.86 -35.67 -235.02
C SER A 3 -113.82 -36.12 -233.53
N GLU A 4 -114.37 -37.26 -233.10
CA GLU A 4 -113.98 -38.69 -233.33
C GLU A 4 -112.83 -39.15 -232.38
N LEU A 5 -112.81 -40.34 -231.71
CA LEU A 5 -113.73 -41.51 -231.63
C LEU A 5 -113.33 -42.49 -230.45
N ILE A 6 -114.27 -43.27 -229.86
CA ILE A 6 -114.20 -44.70 -229.37
C ILE A 6 -113.12 -45.19 -228.31
N TYR A 7 -113.30 -46.18 -227.40
CA TYR A 7 -114.44 -46.84 -226.67
C TYR A 7 -113.95 -47.81 -225.51
N GLU A 8 -114.82 -48.68 -224.97
CA GLU A 8 -114.80 -49.48 -223.69
C GLU A 8 -113.75 -50.60 -223.41
N ILE A 9 -113.55 -50.97 -222.11
CA ILE A 9 -113.38 -52.34 -221.51
C ILE A 9 -113.38 -52.30 -219.93
N ILE A 10 -113.77 -53.38 -219.22
CA ILE A 10 -114.50 -53.33 -217.89
C ILE A 10 -114.16 -54.48 -216.86
N GLY A 11 -114.21 -54.23 -215.52
CA GLY A 11 -114.89 -55.15 -214.55
C GLY A 11 -114.26 -55.62 -213.18
N PHE A 12 -115.08 -55.56 -212.11
CA PHE A 12 -115.11 -56.34 -210.81
C PHE A 12 -114.15 -56.09 -209.58
N SER A 13 -114.77 -56.14 -208.37
CA SER A 13 -114.30 -56.31 -206.95
C SER A 13 -112.94 -55.75 -206.46
N VAL A 14 -112.78 -54.93 -205.40
CA VAL A 14 -113.62 -54.32 -204.32
C VAL A 14 -113.84 -55.15 -203.01
N ILE A 15 -113.74 -54.46 -201.84
CA ILE A 15 -113.79 -54.89 -200.39
C ILE A 15 -112.51 -55.61 -199.84
N VAL A 16 -112.23 -55.37 -198.53
CA VAL A 16 -111.00 -55.65 -197.73
C VAL A 16 -109.94 -54.53 -197.83
N VAL A 17 -110.03 -53.40 -197.10
CA VAL A 17 -110.07 -53.14 -195.63
C VAL A 17 -108.73 -53.49 -194.94
N GLY A 18 -108.08 -52.62 -194.16
CA GLY A 18 -108.45 -51.28 -193.65
C GLY A 18 -108.37 -51.13 -192.12
N THR A 19 -108.13 -52.22 -191.39
CA THR A 19 -108.27 -52.28 -189.92
C THR A 19 -106.95 -52.34 -189.13
N PHE A 20 -105.83 -52.71 -189.75
CA PHE A 20 -104.61 -53.07 -189.00
C PHE A 20 -103.92 -51.87 -188.30
N SER A 21 -103.88 -50.69 -188.93
CA SER A 21 -103.16 -49.52 -188.41
C SER A 21 -103.81 -48.88 -187.17
N TYR A 22 -105.11 -49.09 -186.93
CA TYR A 22 -105.83 -48.45 -185.82
C TYR A 22 -105.52 -49.10 -184.45
N LEU A 23 -105.15 -50.39 -184.45
CA LEU A 23 -104.88 -51.17 -183.23
C LEU A 23 -103.55 -50.83 -182.54
N GLN A 24 -102.51 -50.44 -183.28
CA GLN A 24 -101.23 -50.07 -182.67
C GLN A 24 -101.30 -48.74 -181.89
N LEU A 25 -102.04 -47.75 -182.37
CA LEU A 25 -102.00 -46.39 -181.79
C LEU A 25 -102.61 -46.31 -180.39
N ASN A 26 -103.66 -47.11 -180.11
CA ASN A 26 -104.36 -47.06 -178.83
C ASN A 26 -103.57 -47.73 -177.68
N SER A 27 -102.67 -48.68 -178.01
CA SER A 27 -101.77 -49.33 -177.07
C SER A 27 -100.83 -48.32 -176.38
N SER A 28 -100.13 -47.50 -177.18
CA SER A 28 -99.15 -46.52 -176.69
C SER A 28 -99.76 -45.46 -175.77
N LYS A 29 -101.01 -45.05 -176.05
CA LYS A 29 -101.70 -44.02 -175.26
C LYS A 29 -102.12 -44.49 -173.87
N SER A 30 -102.30 -45.81 -173.69
CA SER A 30 -102.54 -46.41 -172.37
C SER A 30 -101.27 -46.37 -171.50
N LYS A 31 -100.12 -46.81 -172.06
CA LYS A 31 -98.82 -46.78 -171.36
C LYS A 31 -98.46 -45.39 -170.84
N LEU A 32 -98.53 -44.37 -171.69
CA LEU A 32 -98.15 -43.01 -171.31
C LEU A 32 -98.98 -42.45 -170.13
N LYS A 33 -100.27 -42.84 -170.04
CA LYS A 33 -101.12 -42.44 -168.89
C LYS A 33 -100.74 -43.20 -167.61
N GLN A 34 -100.34 -44.47 -167.74
CA GLN A 34 -99.87 -45.28 -166.61
C GLN A 34 -98.51 -44.78 -166.08
N GLU A 35 -97.60 -44.39 -166.97
CA GLU A 35 -96.32 -43.76 -166.65
C GLU A 35 -96.50 -42.38 -165.99
N MET A 36 -97.45 -41.56 -166.46
CA MET A 36 -97.78 -40.29 -165.81
C MET A 36 -98.31 -40.51 -164.38
N LEU A 37 -99.13 -41.54 -164.16
CA LEU A 37 -99.68 -41.85 -162.84
C LEU A 37 -98.58 -42.29 -161.85
N THR A 38 -97.65 -43.15 -162.28
CA THR A 38 -96.49 -43.53 -161.44
C THR A 38 -95.53 -42.37 -161.21
N LEU A 39 -95.38 -41.44 -162.15
CA LEU A 39 -94.64 -40.19 -161.93
C LEU A 39 -95.32 -39.27 -160.90
N GLN A 40 -96.66 -39.12 -160.94
CA GLN A 40 -97.38 -38.36 -159.92
C GLN A 40 -97.30 -39.01 -158.54
N GLN A 41 -97.44 -40.34 -158.46
CA GLN A 41 -97.30 -41.07 -157.20
C GLN A 41 -95.89 -40.91 -156.62
N LYS A 42 -94.85 -41.10 -157.46
CA LYS A 42 -93.46 -40.94 -157.02
C LYS A 42 -93.14 -39.49 -156.60
N LEU A 43 -93.70 -38.48 -157.27
CA LEU A 43 -93.55 -37.08 -156.86
C LEU A 43 -94.21 -36.80 -155.50
N ALA A 44 -95.29 -37.49 -155.15
CA ALA A 44 -95.89 -37.43 -153.82
C ALA A 44 -95.02 -38.14 -152.77
N GLU A 45 -94.49 -39.33 -153.08
CA GLU A 45 -93.57 -40.08 -152.22
C GLU A 45 -92.26 -39.29 -151.96
N ASP A 46 -91.67 -38.67 -152.99
CA ASP A 46 -90.49 -37.80 -152.88
C ASP A 46 -90.81 -36.53 -152.08
N LYS A 47 -92.02 -35.97 -152.21
CA LYS A 47 -92.46 -34.80 -151.42
C LYS A 47 -92.61 -35.16 -149.93
N ASP A 48 -93.31 -36.25 -149.60
CA ASP A 48 -93.51 -36.67 -148.21
C ASP A 48 -92.17 -37.09 -147.57
N SER A 49 -91.26 -37.69 -148.34
CA SER A 49 -89.86 -37.95 -147.95
C SER A 49 -89.09 -36.67 -147.62
N LEU A 50 -89.15 -35.65 -148.48
CA LEU A 50 -88.52 -34.34 -148.22
C LEU A 50 -89.16 -33.60 -147.04
N GLN A 51 -90.49 -33.68 -146.90
CA GLN A 51 -91.22 -33.02 -145.83
C GLN A 51 -90.95 -33.70 -144.47
N LYS A 52 -90.82 -35.04 -144.43
CA LYS A 52 -90.33 -35.77 -143.24
C LYS A 52 -88.90 -35.39 -142.88
N ARG A 53 -87.99 -35.32 -143.85
CA ARG A 53 -86.60 -34.88 -143.64
C ARG A 53 -86.47 -33.42 -143.19
N LEU A 54 -87.43 -32.56 -143.55
CA LEU A 54 -87.50 -31.20 -143.04
C LEU A 54 -87.87 -31.21 -141.55
N THR A 55 -88.91 -31.95 -141.15
CA THR A 55 -89.27 -32.11 -139.73
C THR A 55 -88.11 -32.69 -138.91
N GLU A 56 -87.44 -33.74 -139.40
CA GLU A 56 -86.26 -34.32 -138.73
C GLU A 56 -85.11 -33.30 -138.56
N ALA A 57 -84.93 -32.41 -139.54
CA ALA A 57 -83.93 -31.34 -139.46
C ALA A 57 -84.34 -30.22 -138.49
N ASP A 58 -85.62 -29.83 -138.46
CA ASP A 58 -86.14 -28.82 -137.53
C ASP A 58 -86.11 -29.34 -136.08
N GLU A 59 -86.48 -30.61 -135.83
CA GLU A 59 -86.33 -31.28 -134.53
C GLU A 59 -84.87 -31.32 -134.07
N THR A 60 -83.94 -31.65 -134.99
CA THR A 60 -82.50 -31.63 -134.72
C THR A 60 -82.00 -30.22 -134.38
N ASN A 61 -82.47 -29.20 -135.11
CA ASN A 61 -82.07 -27.81 -134.94
C ASN A 61 -82.64 -27.21 -133.63
N GLN A 62 -83.85 -27.62 -133.23
CA GLN A 62 -84.39 -27.31 -131.90
C GLN A 62 -83.54 -27.95 -130.79
N SER A 63 -83.24 -29.24 -130.90
CA SER A 63 -82.39 -29.98 -129.95
C SER A 63 -81.02 -29.32 -129.76
N LEU A 64 -80.35 -28.94 -130.86
CA LEU A 64 -79.08 -28.19 -130.82
C LEU A 64 -79.21 -26.77 -130.24
N THR A 65 -80.37 -26.12 -130.42
CA THR A 65 -80.65 -24.81 -129.81
C THR A 65 -80.86 -24.93 -128.30
N GLU A 66 -81.52 -25.99 -127.84
CA GLU A 66 -81.69 -26.31 -126.42
C GLU A 66 -80.34 -26.67 -125.78
N GLU A 67 -79.52 -27.50 -126.42
CA GLU A 67 -78.16 -27.84 -125.95
C GLU A 67 -77.27 -26.58 -125.90
N LYS A 68 -77.29 -25.74 -126.94
CA LYS A 68 -76.58 -24.45 -126.96
C LYS A 68 -77.00 -23.56 -125.80
N THR A 69 -78.30 -23.46 -125.52
CA THR A 69 -78.83 -22.63 -124.41
C THR A 69 -78.38 -23.17 -123.05
N GLN A 70 -78.36 -24.49 -122.86
CA GLN A 70 -77.84 -25.13 -121.65
C GLN A 70 -76.32 -24.90 -121.50
N LEU A 71 -75.55 -24.96 -122.58
CA LEU A 71 -74.12 -24.66 -122.58
C LEU A 71 -73.84 -23.20 -122.26
N GLU A 72 -74.60 -22.25 -122.83
CA GLU A 72 -74.44 -20.81 -122.54
C GLU A 72 -74.76 -20.50 -121.07
N ALA A 73 -75.85 -21.03 -120.51
CA ALA A 73 -76.17 -20.90 -119.09
C ALA A 73 -75.09 -21.52 -118.17
N LYS A 74 -74.52 -22.67 -118.58
CA LYS A 74 -73.43 -23.34 -117.85
C LYS A 74 -72.11 -22.56 -117.93
N ILE A 75 -71.83 -21.90 -119.04
CA ILE A 75 -70.69 -20.98 -119.19
C ILE A 75 -70.88 -19.76 -118.28
N GLU A 76 -72.07 -19.16 -118.26
CA GLU A 76 -72.36 -18.02 -117.39
C GLU A 76 -72.22 -18.39 -115.90
N GLN A 77 -72.71 -19.56 -115.48
CA GLN A 77 -72.48 -20.09 -114.14
C GLN A 77 -70.99 -20.30 -113.83
N LEU A 78 -70.21 -20.85 -114.77
CA LEU A 78 -68.76 -21.04 -114.59
C LEU A 78 -68.01 -19.70 -114.50
N VAL A 79 -68.43 -18.67 -115.24
CA VAL A 79 -67.87 -17.31 -115.15
C VAL A 79 -68.21 -16.65 -113.82
N ALA A 80 -69.41 -16.84 -113.29
CA ALA A 80 -69.78 -16.39 -111.94
C ALA A 80 -68.91 -17.07 -110.88
N ASN A 81 -68.81 -18.41 -110.89
CA ASN A 81 -67.98 -19.18 -109.97
C ASN A 81 -66.49 -18.77 -110.05
N LEU A 82 -65.97 -18.51 -111.25
CA LEU A 82 -64.59 -18.05 -111.45
C LEU A 82 -64.37 -16.67 -110.80
N LYS A 83 -65.34 -15.76 -110.94
CA LYS A 83 -65.27 -14.40 -110.37
C LYS A 83 -65.32 -14.44 -108.85
N GLU A 84 -66.16 -15.28 -108.26
CA GLU A 84 -66.20 -15.52 -106.81
C GLU A 84 -64.88 -16.13 -106.31
N ALA A 85 -64.34 -17.12 -107.02
CA ALA A 85 -63.03 -17.72 -106.69
C ALA A 85 -61.87 -16.71 -106.79
N GLN A 86 -61.88 -15.80 -107.77
CA GLN A 86 -60.91 -14.71 -107.89
C GLN A 86 -61.03 -13.69 -106.75
N GLN A 87 -62.24 -13.35 -106.32
CA GLN A 87 -62.47 -12.49 -105.17
C GLN A 87 -62.02 -13.15 -103.86
N ALA A 88 -62.30 -14.45 -103.67
CA ALA A 88 -61.84 -15.23 -102.54
C ALA A 88 -60.30 -15.37 -102.50
N ALA A 89 -59.65 -15.61 -103.65
CA ALA A 89 -58.19 -15.63 -103.75
C ALA A 89 -57.57 -14.27 -103.42
N THR A 90 -58.20 -13.18 -103.87
CA THR A 90 -57.75 -11.80 -103.58
C THR A 90 -57.87 -11.48 -102.09
N SER A 91 -58.98 -11.83 -101.44
CA SER A 91 -59.16 -11.59 -100.00
C SER A 91 -58.27 -12.51 -99.14
N GLN A 92 -58.02 -13.74 -99.56
CA GLN A 92 -57.02 -14.62 -98.93
C GLN A 92 -55.60 -14.07 -99.05
N GLU A 93 -55.20 -13.54 -100.20
CA GLU A 93 -53.87 -12.92 -100.36
C GLU A 93 -53.77 -11.62 -99.54
N GLN A 94 -54.82 -10.82 -99.43
CA GLN A 94 -54.86 -9.66 -98.52
C GLN A 94 -54.74 -10.09 -97.05
N ALA A 95 -55.49 -11.11 -96.62
CA ALA A 95 -55.41 -11.63 -95.25
C ALA A 95 -54.03 -12.23 -94.93
N LYS A 96 -53.41 -12.93 -95.89
CA LYS A 96 -52.04 -13.46 -95.80
C LYS A 96 -50.99 -12.36 -95.65
N ASN A 97 -51.12 -11.25 -96.39
CA ASN A 97 -50.20 -10.12 -96.26
C ASN A 97 -50.38 -9.35 -94.95
N ALA A 98 -51.62 -9.18 -94.47
CA ALA A 98 -51.88 -8.63 -93.14
C ALA A 98 -51.31 -9.52 -92.02
N LEU A 99 -51.49 -10.84 -92.11
CA LEU A 99 -50.91 -11.80 -91.17
C LEU A 99 -49.37 -11.76 -91.19
N ALA A 100 -48.76 -11.59 -92.37
CA ALA A 100 -47.31 -11.45 -92.51
C ALA A 100 -46.78 -10.14 -91.90
N GLN A 101 -47.54 -9.03 -91.98
CA GLN A 101 -47.21 -7.78 -91.29
C GLN A 101 -47.32 -7.93 -89.77
N ASN A 102 -48.42 -8.46 -89.25
CA ASN A 102 -48.59 -8.72 -87.82
C ASN A 102 -47.47 -9.61 -87.26
N LEU A 103 -47.11 -10.68 -87.98
CA LEU A 103 -46.01 -11.57 -87.61
C LEU A 103 -44.64 -10.87 -87.62
N GLN A 104 -44.44 -9.87 -88.47
CA GLN A 104 -43.22 -9.06 -88.50
C GLN A 104 -43.16 -8.06 -87.34
N GLU A 105 -44.31 -7.50 -86.93
CA GLU A 105 -44.44 -6.65 -85.74
C GLU A 105 -44.24 -7.47 -84.45
N GLU A 106 -44.87 -8.63 -84.31
CA GLU A 106 -44.65 -9.54 -83.17
C GLU A 106 -43.18 -9.97 -83.06
N LYS A 107 -42.53 -10.35 -84.17
CA LYS A 107 -41.07 -10.64 -84.17
C LYS A 107 -40.24 -9.45 -83.70
N SER A 108 -40.64 -8.23 -84.05
CA SER A 108 -39.96 -7.00 -83.62
C SER A 108 -40.15 -6.74 -82.12
N GLN A 109 -41.36 -6.97 -81.59
CA GLN A 109 -41.65 -6.91 -80.16
C GLN A 109 -40.90 -7.99 -79.37
N VAL A 110 -40.86 -9.23 -79.86
CA VAL A 110 -40.08 -10.33 -79.26
C VAL A 110 -38.58 -10.00 -79.25
N SER A 111 -38.05 -9.39 -80.31
CA SER A 111 -36.65 -8.94 -80.35
C SER A 111 -36.37 -7.83 -79.32
N LEU A 112 -37.31 -6.90 -79.12
CA LEU A 112 -37.20 -5.84 -78.10
C LEU A 112 -37.25 -6.42 -76.69
N LEU A 113 -38.22 -7.30 -76.40
CA LEU A 113 -38.35 -8.00 -75.11
C LEU A 113 -37.13 -8.87 -74.80
N THR A 114 -36.59 -9.57 -75.81
CA THR A 114 -35.34 -10.34 -75.68
C THR A 114 -34.16 -9.42 -75.30
N THR A 115 -34.09 -8.23 -75.88
CA THR A 115 -33.04 -7.24 -75.57
C THR A 115 -33.19 -6.70 -74.14
N GLN A 116 -34.42 -6.44 -73.69
CA GLN A 116 -34.72 -6.00 -72.32
C GLN A 116 -34.41 -7.08 -71.29
N LEU A 117 -34.75 -8.34 -71.56
CA LEU A 117 -34.37 -9.48 -70.69
C LEU A 117 -32.85 -9.61 -70.57
N GLN A 118 -32.11 -9.51 -71.68
CA GLN A 118 -30.64 -9.50 -71.65
C GLN A 118 -30.04 -8.29 -70.90
N GLN A 119 -30.74 -7.16 -70.83
CA GLN A 119 -30.34 -6.04 -69.98
C GLN A 119 -30.59 -6.36 -68.50
N PHE A 120 -31.77 -6.85 -68.13
CA PHE A 120 -32.08 -7.22 -66.74
C PHE A 120 -31.18 -8.33 -66.19
N ASP A 121 -30.78 -9.31 -67.01
CA ASP A 121 -29.81 -10.33 -66.59
C ASP A 121 -28.41 -9.74 -66.31
N ARG A 122 -27.98 -8.70 -67.05
CA ARG A 122 -26.72 -7.99 -66.77
C ARG A 122 -26.81 -7.14 -65.50
N GLU A 123 -27.92 -6.42 -65.31
CA GLU A 123 -28.17 -5.63 -64.11
C GLU A 123 -28.24 -6.52 -62.85
N LYS A 124 -28.87 -7.70 -62.97
CA LYS A 124 -28.88 -8.74 -61.94
C LYS A 124 -27.48 -9.28 -61.63
N GLN A 125 -26.62 -9.47 -62.65
CA GLN A 125 -25.23 -9.88 -62.45
C GLN A 125 -24.39 -8.81 -61.75
N ASP A 126 -24.51 -7.53 -62.14
CA ASP A 126 -23.85 -6.40 -61.44
C ASP A 126 -24.28 -6.31 -59.97
N LEU A 127 -25.58 -6.35 -59.71
CA LEU A 127 -26.13 -6.32 -58.36
C LEU A 127 -25.65 -7.51 -57.51
N HIS A 128 -25.55 -8.71 -58.10
CA HIS A 128 -25.03 -9.88 -57.39
C HIS A 128 -23.52 -9.78 -57.13
N GLN A 129 -22.72 -9.27 -58.07
CA GLN A 129 -21.30 -9.01 -57.86
C GLN A 129 -21.07 -7.98 -56.75
N ARG A 130 -21.86 -6.90 -56.73
CA ARG A 130 -21.80 -5.84 -55.71
C ARG A 130 -22.28 -6.31 -54.33
N LEU A 131 -23.28 -7.20 -54.28
CA LEU A 131 -23.68 -7.87 -53.04
C LEU A 131 -22.52 -8.71 -52.49
N ASN A 132 -21.94 -9.58 -53.32
CA ASN A 132 -20.83 -10.44 -52.92
C ASN A 132 -19.59 -9.64 -52.46
N GLN A 133 -19.32 -8.47 -53.07
CA GLN A 133 -18.28 -7.56 -52.61
C GLN A 133 -18.62 -6.94 -51.24
N SER A 134 -19.86 -6.45 -51.06
CA SER A 134 -20.33 -5.89 -49.79
C SER A 134 -20.26 -6.92 -48.65
N GLU A 135 -20.60 -8.19 -48.92
CA GLU A 135 -20.47 -9.29 -47.96
C GLU A 135 -19.00 -9.56 -47.58
N GLN A 136 -18.07 -9.46 -48.54
CA GLN A 136 -16.63 -9.55 -48.24
C GLN A 136 -16.13 -8.37 -47.39
N GLU A 137 -16.57 -7.14 -47.69
CA GLU A 137 -16.23 -5.94 -46.90
C GLU A 137 -16.78 -6.03 -45.48
N ILE A 138 -18.03 -6.46 -45.30
CA ILE A 138 -18.65 -6.74 -44.00
C ILE A 138 -17.87 -7.83 -43.23
N SER A 139 -17.42 -8.89 -43.91
CA SER A 139 -16.62 -9.96 -43.31
C SER A 139 -15.24 -9.47 -42.83
N GLN A 140 -14.57 -8.62 -43.61
CA GLN A 140 -13.31 -7.98 -43.22
C GLN A 140 -13.49 -7.06 -42.01
N VAL A 141 -14.53 -6.21 -42.01
CA VAL A 141 -14.87 -5.34 -40.86
C VAL A 141 -15.20 -6.17 -39.62
N LYS A 142 -15.91 -7.29 -39.75
CA LYS A 142 -16.19 -8.22 -38.64
C LYS A 142 -14.91 -8.81 -38.06
N THR A 143 -13.97 -9.21 -38.90
CA THR A 143 -12.65 -9.73 -38.47
C THR A 143 -11.83 -8.64 -37.76
N GLN A 144 -11.83 -7.41 -38.27
CA GLN A 144 -11.16 -6.27 -37.62
C GLN A 144 -11.79 -5.94 -36.26
N LEU A 145 -13.12 -5.98 -36.15
CA LEU A 145 -13.84 -5.77 -34.90
C LEU A 145 -13.53 -6.86 -33.86
N GLN A 146 -13.44 -8.12 -34.28
CA GLN A 146 -13.01 -9.23 -33.42
C GLN A 146 -11.57 -9.02 -32.92
N LYS A 147 -10.65 -8.63 -33.79
CA LYS A 147 -9.26 -8.31 -33.41
C LYS A 147 -9.18 -7.16 -32.40
N LEU A 148 -9.87 -6.05 -32.66
CA LEU A 148 -9.94 -4.90 -31.74
C LEU A 148 -10.60 -5.27 -30.40
N THR A 149 -11.56 -6.20 -30.40
CA THR A 149 -12.19 -6.70 -29.17
C THR A 149 -11.20 -7.53 -28.34
N ALA A 150 -10.41 -8.38 -28.98
CA ALA A 150 -9.34 -9.12 -28.30
C ALA A 150 -8.23 -8.20 -27.77
N GLU A 151 -7.78 -7.22 -28.57
CA GLU A 151 -6.78 -6.22 -28.15
C GLU A 151 -7.27 -5.36 -26.97
N LYS A 152 -8.56 -5.00 -26.96
CA LYS A 152 -9.21 -4.33 -25.82
C LYS A 152 -9.24 -5.23 -24.58
N GLN A 153 -9.53 -6.52 -24.74
CA GLN A 153 -9.63 -7.45 -23.61
C GLN A 153 -8.26 -7.74 -22.99
N ASP A 154 -7.20 -7.91 -23.79
CA ASP A 154 -5.82 -8.01 -23.29
C ASP A 154 -5.39 -6.70 -22.60
N SER A 155 -5.68 -5.54 -23.19
CA SER A 155 -5.43 -4.24 -22.55
C SER A 155 -6.14 -4.07 -21.19
N LEU A 156 -7.35 -4.62 -21.06
CA LEU A 156 -8.10 -4.62 -19.80
C LEU A 156 -7.46 -5.55 -18.76
N GLN A 157 -7.00 -6.74 -19.17
CA GLN A 157 -6.27 -7.66 -18.30
C GLN A 157 -4.94 -7.06 -17.83
N GLN A 158 -4.21 -6.40 -18.72
CA GLN A 158 -2.98 -5.67 -18.37
C GLN A 158 -3.26 -4.56 -17.34
N LEU A 159 -4.35 -3.80 -17.50
CA LEU A 159 -4.77 -2.77 -16.54
C LEU A 159 -5.13 -3.35 -15.16
N GLN A 160 -5.87 -4.47 -15.13
CA GLN A 160 -6.20 -5.17 -13.88
C GLN A 160 -4.93 -5.70 -13.18
N ASN A 161 -3.99 -6.27 -13.93
CA ASN A 161 -2.72 -6.74 -13.39
C ASN A 161 -1.89 -5.58 -12.82
N ALA A 162 -1.84 -4.43 -13.50
CA ALA A 162 -1.17 -3.23 -13.02
C ALA A 162 -1.83 -2.63 -11.76
N GLN A 163 -3.17 -2.67 -11.66
CA GLN A 163 -3.89 -2.27 -10.44
C GLN A 163 -3.57 -3.21 -9.27
N ALA A 164 -3.55 -4.53 -9.49
CA ALA A 164 -3.17 -5.50 -8.45
C ALA A 164 -1.71 -5.29 -7.97
N GLN A 165 -0.78 -4.99 -8.88
CA GLN A 165 0.60 -4.62 -8.54
C GLN A 165 0.63 -3.35 -7.69
N LEU A 166 -0.07 -2.28 -8.10
CA LEU A 166 -0.16 -1.02 -7.37
C LEU A 166 -0.70 -1.20 -5.94
N TYR A 167 -1.75 -2.01 -5.75
CA TYR A 167 -2.26 -2.33 -4.42
C TYR A 167 -1.22 -3.09 -3.57
N SER A 168 -0.44 -4.00 -4.17
CA SER A 168 0.64 -4.70 -3.45
C SER A 168 1.77 -3.77 -3.03
N GLU A 169 2.18 -2.83 -3.89
CA GLU A 169 3.20 -1.82 -3.56
C GLU A 169 2.71 -0.81 -2.52
N GLN A 170 1.42 -0.42 -2.56
CA GLN A 170 0.80 0.41 -1.53
C GLN A 170 0.79 -0.29 -0.16
N SER A 171 0.40 -1.56 -0.12
CA SER A 171 0.44 -2.39 1.10
C SER A 171 1.87 -2.52 1.65
N GLN A 172 2.84 -2.81 0.79
CA GLN A 172 4.25 -2.87 1.18
C GLN A 172 4.78 -1.52 1.68
N THR A 173 4.34 -0.40 1.07
CA THR A 173 4.69 0.96 1.50
C THR A 173 4.09 1.30 2.87
N GLN A 174 2.84 0.88 3.15
CA GLN A 174 2.24 1.00 4.49
C GLN A 174 3.01 0.17 5.52
N GLN A 175 3.36 -1.08 5.20
CA GLN A 175 4.15 -1.95 6.09
C GLN A 175 5.53 -1.35 6.39
N LEU A 176 6.24 -0.83 5.38
CA LEU A 176 7.52 -0.12 5.54
C LEU A 176 7.37 1.17 6.35
N THR A 177 6.24 1.86 6.25
CA THR A 177 5.94 3.06 7.05
C THR A 177 5.74 2.71 8.53
N LEU A 178 5.01 1.64 8.82
CA LEU A 178 4.85 1.11 10.18
C LEU A 178 6.19 0.63 10.77
N GLN A 179 7.00 -0.11 10.00
CA GLN A 179 8.35 -0.52 10.42
C GLN A 179 9.27 0.68 10.67
N LYS A 180 9.17 1.74 9.86
CA LYS A 180 9.91 2.99 10.10
C LYS A 180 9.46 3.65 11.42
N GLN A 181 8.16 3.69 11.71
CA GLN A 181 7.62 4.28 12.93
C GLN A 181 8.03 3.49 14.19
N ASP A 182 8.00 2.16 14.14
CA ASP A 182 8.52 1.26 15.17
C ASP A 182 10.03 1.49 15.43
N LEU A 183 10.85 1.50 14.37
CA LEU A 183 12.27 1.83 14.46
C LEU A 183 12.54 3.24 15.00
N GLN A 184 11.64 4.20 14.80
CA GLN A 184 11.73 5.54 15.39
C GLN A 184 11.37 5.56 16.88
N SER A 185 10.44 4.72 17.35
CA SER A 185 10.18 4.52 18.79
C SER A 185 11.39 3.90 19.48
N GLN A 186 11.89 2.79 18.93
CA GLN A 186 13.08 2.09 19.44
C GLN A 186 14.31 3.01 19.47
N LEU A 187 14.49 3.89 18.48
CA LEU A 187 15.57 4.89 18.50
C LEU A 187 15.41 5.88 19.68
N GLY A 188 14.18 6.33 19.97
CA GLY A 188 13.87 7.20 21.10
C GLY A 188 14.12 6.53 22.45
N GLU A 189 13.68 5.27 22.60
CA GLU A 189 13.92 4.44 23.79
C GLU A 189 15.43 4.20 24.03
N ILE A 190 16.20 3.94 22.97
CA ILE A 190 17.67 3.82 23.01
C ILE A 190 18.33 5.16 23.38
N GLN A 191 17.82 6.29 22.87
CA GLN A 191 18.31 7.63 23.22
C GLN A 191 18.05 7.96 24.70
N GLN A 192 16.85 7.67 25.21
CA GLN A 192 16.52 7.84 26.62
C GLN A 192 17.37 6.93 27.52
N SER A 193 17.58 5.67 27.13
CA SER A 193 18.46 4.72 27.83
C SER A 193 19.92 5.20 27.86
N LEU A 194 20.42 5.76 26.76
CA LEU A 194 21.75 6.37 26.69
C LEU A 194 21.87 7.62 27.59
N GLN A 195 20.82 8.45 27.66
CA GLN A 195 20.79 9.61 28.54
C GLN A 195 20.80 9.19 30.02
N GLN A 196 20.02 8.18 30.39
CA GLN A 196 20.04 7.61 31.73
C GLN A 196 21.41 7.03 32.08
N LEU A 197 21.99 6.17 31.23
CA LEU A 197 23.32 5.61 31.43
C LEU A 197 24.42 6.67 31.50
N THR A 198 24.23 7.82 30.85
CA THR A 198 25.16 8.96 30.96
C THR A 198 25.06 9.63 32.33
N GLY A 199 23.85 9.87 32.83
CA GLY A 199 23.64 10.41 34.19
C GLY A 199 24.08 9.45 35.29
N GLU A 200 23.83 8.14 35.14
CA GLU A 200 24.34 7.10 36.05
C GLU A 200 25.87 7.07 36.06
N LYS A 201 26.52 7.23 34.90
CA LYS A 201 27.99 7.34 34.81
C LYS A 201 28.52 8.61 35.47
N GLU A 202 27.86 9.75 35.31
CA GLU A 202 28.25 11.00 35.99
C GLU A 202 28.12 10.88 37.51
N HIS A 203 27.03 10.27 37.99
CA HIS A 203 26.84 9.93 39.39
C HIS A 203 27.92 8.96 39.91
N LEU A 204 28.23 7.88 39.19
CA LEU A 204 29.32 6.96 39.56
C LEU A 204 30.69 7.65 39.57
N ASN A 205 30.97 8.54 38.62
CA ASN A 205 32.21 9.34 38.62
C ASN A 205 32.29 10.23 39.87
N GLN A 206 31.19 10.90 40.24
CA GLN A 206 31.13 11.77 41.42
C GLN A 206 31.24 10.97 42.73
N GLN A 207 30.66 9.78 42.80
CA GLN A 207 30.87 8.84 43.91
C GLN A 207 32.32 8.33 43.98
N LEU A 208 32.96 8.05 42.84
CA LEU A 208 34.35 7.64 42.76
C LEU A 208 35.30 8.75 43.22
N GLU A 209 35.02 10.00 42.84
CA GLU A 209 35.78 11.17 43.27
C GLU A 209 35.67 11.40 44.79
N GLN A 210 34.46 11.27 45.35
CA GLN A 210 34.24 11.27 46.80
C GLN A 210 34.97 10.11 47.51
N ALA A 211 34.94 8.90 46.94
CA ALA A 211 35.62 7.73 47.50
C ALA A 211 37.15 7.90 47.47
N LEU A 212 37.72 8.48 46.40
CA LEU A 212 39.14 8.80 46.31
C LEU A 212 39.56 9.86 47.34
N ALA A 213 38.73 10.88 47.57
CA ALA A 213 38.96 11.86 48.64
C ALA A 213 38.90 11.21 50.05
N GLN A 214 37.96 10.30 50.28
CA GLN A 214 37.89 9.52 51.53
C GLN A 214 39.12 8.62 51.71
N VAL A 215 39.58 7.94 50.66
CA VAL A 215 40.80 7.10 50.70
C VAL A 215 42.03 7.96 51.00
N SER A 216 42.21 9.12 50.37
CA SER A 216 43.31 10.05 50.69
C SER A 216 43.25 10.56 52.14
N THR A 217 42.05 10.80 52.66
CA THR A 217 41.84 11.18 54.07
C THR A 217 42.21 10.02 55.02
N GLN A 218 41.79 8.79 54.71
CA GLN A 218 42.13 7.60 55.48
C GLN A 218 43.62 7.23 55.39
N GLU A 219 44.27 7.46 54.26
CA GLU A 219 45.71 7.28 54.09
C GLU A 219 46.49 8.27 54.96
N THR A 220 46.05 9.53 55.01
CA THR A 220 46.60 10.55 55.92
C THR A 220 46.44 10.14 57.39
N GLN A 221 45.26 9.64 57.77
CA GLN A 221 44.99 9.10 59.11
C GLN A 221 45.84 7.85 59.42
N ALA A 222 46.05 6.96 58.44
CA ALA A 222 46.87 5.77 58.60
C ALA A 222 48.37 6.12 58.76
N GLN A 223 48.86 7.14 58.07
CA GLN A 223 50.20 7.70 58.29
C GLN A 223 50.33 8.27 59.72
N GLN A 224 49.34 9.05 60.18
CA GLN A 224 49.32 9.60 61.54
C GLN A 224 49.25 8.51 62.62
N LEU A 225 48.41 7.49 62.43
CA LEU A 225 48.33 6.30 63.30
C LEU A 225 49.61 5.46 63.27
N THR A 226 50.35 5.44 62.14
CA THR A 226 51.65 4.77 62.04
C THR A 226 52.72 5.49 62.85
N LEU A 227 52.73 6.83 62.83
CA LEU A 227 53.59 7.64 63.69
C LEU A 227 53.25 7.46 65.18
N GLN A 228 51.96 7.49 65.55
CA GLN A 228 51.52 7.20 66.92
C GLN A 228 51.87 5.77 67.36
N LYS A 229 51.75 4.79 66.46
CA LYS A 229 52.17 3.41 66.74
C LYS A 229 53.68 3.33 66.95
N GLN A 230 54.49 4.06 66.18
CA GLN A 230 55.95 4.09 66.35
C GLN A 230 56.35 4.70 67.70
N ASP A 231 55.71 5.79 68.11
CA ASP A 231 55.87 6.41 69.45
C ASP A 231 55.45 5.44 70.58
N LEU A 232 54.26 4.85 70.48
CA LEU A 232 53.78 3.82 71.42
C LEU A 232 54.68 2.57 71.45
N GLN A 233 55.35 2.22 70.34
CA GLN A 233 56.34 1.13 70.32
C GLN A 233 57.66 1.53 71.00
N SER A 234 58.06 2.80 71.00
CA SER A 234 59.17 3.31 71.82
C SER A 234 58.83 3.23 73.31
N GLN A 235 57.67 3.79 73.68
CA GLN A 235 57.15 3.74 75.06
C GLN A 235 56.97 2.30 75.55
N LEU A 236 56.48 1.40 74.70
CA LEU A 236 56.35 -0.02 75.04
C LEU A 236 57.72 -0.71 75.16
N GLY A 237 58.76 -0.26 74.45
CA GLY A 237 60.14 -0.70 74.67
C GLY A 237 60.68 -0.27 76.04
N GLU A 238 60.46 0.98 76.43
CA GLU A 238 60.82 1.53 77.76
C GLU A 238 60.06 0.82 78.89
N ILE A 239 58.76 0.54 78.69
CA ILE A 239 57.93 -0.24 79.60
C ILE A 239 58.37 -1.71 79.63
N GLN A 240 58.78 -2.31 78.51
CA GLN A 240 59.33 -3.67 78.48
C GLN A 240 60.66 -3.78 79.20
N GLN A 241 61.54 -2.78 79.08
CA GLN A 241 62.78 -2.70 79.85
C GLN A 241 62.49 -2.57 81.36
N SER A 242 61.51 -1.75 81.74
CA SER A 242 61.03 -1.60 83.12
C SER A 242 60.39 -2.89 83.65
N LEU A 243 59.62 -3.60 82.82
CA LEU A 243 59.04 -4.90 83.13
C LEU A 243 60.10 -6.00 83.21
N GLN A 244 61.20 -5.93 82.44
CA GLN A 244 62.30 -6.88 82.56
C GLN A 244 63.03 -6.71 83.91
N GLN A 245 63.22 -5.46 84.34
CA GLN A 245 63.74 -5.16 85.69
C GLN A 245 62.80 -5.68 86.79
N LEU A 246 61.51 -5.33 86.73
CA LEU A 246 60.48 -5.84 87.66
C LEU A 246 60.30 -7.36 87.58
N THR A 247 60.60 -8.00 86.45
CA THR A 247 60.56 -9.46 86.31
C THR A 247 61.77 -10.11 86.97
N GLY A 248 62.96 -9.50 86.93
CA GLY A 248 64.09 -9.94 87.74
C GLY A 248 63.80 -9.84 89.25
N GLU A 249 63.15 -8.75 89.68
CA GLU A 249 62.66 -8.59 91.06
C GLU A 249 61.57 -9.64 91.40
N LYS A 250 60.68 -9.95 90.44
CA LYS A 250 59.66 -10.99 90.60
C LYS A 250 60.24 -12.40 90.60
N GLU A 251 61.24 -12.73 89.81
CA GLU A 251 61.90 -14.05 89.82
C GLU A 251 62.60 -14.29 91.16
N HIS A 252 63.23 -13.24 91.72
CA HIS A 252 63.75 -13.26 93.08
C HIS A 252 62.65 -13.52 94.15
N LEU A 253 61.44 -12.97 93.99
CA LEU A 253 60.29 -13.31 94.85
C LEU A 253 59.69 -14.69 94.53
N ASN A 254 59.68 -15.13 93.28
CA ASN A 254 59.10 -16.43 92.89
C ASN A 254 59.97 -17.59 93.39
N GLN A 255 61.29 -17.44 93.48
CA GLN A 255 62.15 -18.40 94.19
C GLN A 255 61.78 -18.52 95.68
N GLN A 256 61.25 -17.46 96.31
CA GLN A 256 60.74 -17.49 97.68
C GLN A 256 59.34 -18.13 97.76
N LEU A 257 58.51 -18.02 96.71
CA LEU A 257 57.16 -18.59 96.64
C LEU A 257 57.14 -20.07 96.22
N GLU A 258 58.06 -20.51 95.36
CA GLU A 258 58.16 -21.90 94.91
C GLU A 258 58.62 -22.83 96.04
N GLN A 259 59.42 -22.30 96.99
CA GLN A 259 59.70 -22.94 98.28
C GLN A 259 58.43 -23.19 99.15
N ALA A 260 57.32 -22.49 98.88
CA ALA A 260 56.05 -22.64 99.59
C ALA A 260 55.02 -23.50 98.82
N LEU A 261 54.88 -23.31 97.50
CA LEU A 261 53.83 -24.00 96.72
C LEU A 261 54.04 -25.51 96.55
N ALA A 262 55.28 -26.00 96.71
CA ALA A 262 55.57 -27.43 96.79
C ALA A 262 54.83 -28.18 97.93
N GLN A 263 54.17 -27.44 98.84
CA GLN A 263 53.39 -27.97 99.96
C GLN A 263 51.93 -28.31 99.61
N VAL A 264 51.42 -27.95 98.40
CA VAL A 264 49.97 -27.94 98.10
C VAL A 264 49.52 -28.96 97.03
N SER A 265 50.23 -29.11 95.91
CA SER A 265 49.64 -29.66 94.68
C SER A 265 49.27 -31.15 94.68
N THR A 266 49.62 -31.91 95.72
CA THR A 266 49.55 -33.40 95.73
C THR A 266 48.16 -33.96 96.10
N GLN A 267 47.10 -33.15 96.09
CA GLN A 267 45.80 -33.52 96.71
C GLN A 267 44.58 -33.59 95.75
N GLU A 268 44.70 -33.18 94.49
CA GLU A 268 43.53 -32.94 93.63
C GLU A 268 43.65 -33.60 92.23
N THR A 269 42.53 -33.74 91.52
CA THR A 269 42.39 -34.26 90.13
C THR A 269 42.49 -35.78 89.93
N GLN A 270 41.36 -36.50 90.12
CA GLN A 270 41.15 -37.88 89.63
C GLN A 270 39.73 -38.13 89.05
N ALA A 271 38.98 -37.08 88.73
CA ALA A 271 37.53 -37.16 88.55
C ALA A 271 37.04 -37.04 87.09
N GLN A 272 36.26 -38.04 86.65
CA GLN A 272 35.08 -37.94 85.75
C GLN A 272 35.31 -37.56 84.27
N GLU A 273 35.22 -38.50 83.31
CA GLU A 273 33.99 -39.01 82.61
C GLU A 273 33.66 -38.15 81.35
N LEU A 274 33.37 -38.63 80.12
CA LEU A 274 32.80 -39.88 79.54
C LEU A 274 31.27 -40.04 79.69
N THR A 275 30.47 -39.71 78.65
CA THR A 275 29.02 -40.06 78.64
C THR A 275 28.33 -40.23 77.26
N SER A 276 28.39 -39.28 76.31
CA SER A 276 27.29 -39.12 75.31
C SER A 276 27.62 -39.46 73.84
N GLU A 277 27.27 -40.67 73.40
CA GLU A 277 27.38 -41.15 72.00
C GLU A 277 26.27 -42.20 71.69
N LYS A 278 25.25 -41.91 70.83
CA LYS A 278 24.27 -42.98 70.44
C LYS A 278 23.33 -42.84 69.21
N GLN A 279 22.67 -41.71 68.96
CA GLN A 279 21.20 -41.78 68.67
C GLN A 279 20.70 -41.93 67.19
N ASP A 280 21.50 -41.72 66.14
CA ASP A 280 20.99 -40.99 64.94
C ASP A 280 20.82 -41.80 63.60
N LEU A 281 20.30 -43.04 63.60
CA LEU A 281 20.60 -44.01 62.50
C LEU A 281 19.42 -44.82 61.87
N GLN A 282 18.23 -44.25 61.58
CA GLN A 282 17.01 -45.09 61.44
C GLN A 282 15.92 -44.82 60.34
N SER A 283 16.17 -44.17 59.19
CA SER A 283 15.05 -43.68 58.32
C SER A 283 15.13 -43.81 56.76
N GLN A 284 15.76 -44.83 56.15
CA GLN A 284 15.93 -44.92 54.67
C GLN A 284 15.21 -46.12 54.00
N LEU A 285 13.90 -46.04 53.66
CA LEU A 285 13.16 -47.22 53.13
C LEU A 285 11.83 -46.95 52.35
N ALA A 286 11.82 -46.30 51.16
CA ALA A 286 10.53 -45.92 50.51
C ALA A 286 10.37 -45.99 48.96
N GLU A 287 11.39 -46.32 48.15
CA GLU A 287 11.50 -45.74 46.78
C GLU A 287 11.27 -46.68 45.57
N VAL A 288 10.44 -47.74 45.65
CA VAL A 288 10.56 -48.89 44.69
C VAL A 288 9.40 -49.15 43.70
N GLN A 289 8.14 -48.71 43.94
CA GLN A 289 7.01 -49.59 43.62
C GLN A 289 5.99 -49.27 42.49
N GLN A 290 6.13 -48.25 41.62
CA GLN A 290 4.97 -47.77 40.81
C GLN A 290 5.08 -47.71 39.26
N SER A 291 6.25 -47.76 38.63
CA SER A 291 6.45 -47.04 37.33
C SER A 291 6.40 -47.82 35.99
N LEU A 292 5.99 -49.09 35.91
CA LEU A 292 6.46 -49.97 34.80
C LEU A 292 5.46 -50.95 34.11
N GLN A 293 4.16 -50.63 33.94
CA GLN A 293 3.20 -51.64 33.41
C GLN A 293 1.99 -51.16 32.56
N GLN A 294 2.01 -50.02 31.81
CA GLN A 294 0.76 -49.51 31.18
C GLN A 294 0.73 -49.05 29.70
N LEU A 295 1.78 -49.16 28.89
CA LEU A 295 1.72 -48.78 27.45
C LEU A 295 2.34 -49.84 26.51
N SER A 296 1.76 -51.05 26.46
CA SER A 296 2.22 -52.15 25.59
C SER A 296 1.30 -52.48 24.40
N ASN A 297 0.09 -51.92 24.32
CA ASN A 297 -1.02 -52.54 23.60
C ASN A 297 -1.60 -51.70 22.43
N GLU A 298 -1.72 -52.38 21.28
CA GLU A 298 -3.00 -52.54 20.56
C GLU A 298 -3.59 -51.34 19.80
N LYS A 299 -3.16 -51.13 18.54
CA LYS A 299 -4.07 -50.57 17.51
C LYS A 299 -3.77 -50.84 16.02
N GLU A 300 -2.79 -50.15 15.42
CA GLU A 300 -3.01 -49.59 14.06
C GLU A 300 -2.85 -50.51 12.82
N HIS A 301 -2.08 -51.60 12.85
CA HIS A 301 -1.35 -52.03 11.63
C HIS A 301 -1.94 -53.19 10.78
N LEU A 302 -2.99 -53.93 11.20
CA LEU A 302 -3.17 -55.29 10.65
C LEU A 302 -3.92 -55.44 9.30
N ASN A 303 -4.93 -54.62 8.98
CA ASN A 303 -6.20 -55.23 8.53
C ASN A 303 -6.86 -54.71 7.22
N GLN A 304 -6.12 -54.32 6.16
CA GLN A 304 -6.79 -53.70 4.98
C GLN A 304 -6.19 -53.80 3.56
N GLN A 305 -5.02 -54.41 3.33
CA GLN A 305 -4.22 -54.02 2.14
C GLN A 305 -4.14 -54.99 0.94
N LEU A 306 -4.53 -56.28 1.02
CA LEU A 306 -4.49 -57.18 -0.15
C LEU A 306 -5.41 -58.41 -0.01
N GLU A 307 -6.45 -58.51 -0.87
CA GLU A 307 -7.28 -59.73 -1.01
C GLU A 307 -8.02 -59.78 -2.38
N GLN A 308 -7.37 -59.45 -3.51
CA GLN A 308 -8.05 -59.42 -4.83
C GLN A 308 -7.26 -60.01 -6.01
N ALA A 309 -7.98 -60.81 -6.81
CA ALA A 309 -7.71 -61.33 -8.17
C ALA A 309 -6.40 -62.13 -8.38
N LEU A 310 -6.38 -63.46 -8.63
CA LEU A 310 -7.08 -64.29 -9.66
C LEU A 310 -6.65 -63.93 -11.10
N ALA A 311 -6.12 -64.80 -11.98
CA ALA A 311 -6.21 -66.26 -12.26
C ALA A 311 -7.25 -66.66 -13.35
N GLN A 312 -6.87 -67.67 -14.17
CA GLN A 312 -7.65 -68.39 -15.21
C GLN A 312 -7.83 -67.72 -16.60
N VAL A 313 -6.85 -67.89 -17.52
CA VAL A 313 -7.03 -67.71 -18.98
C VAL A 313 -6.19 -68.73 -19.78
N SER A 314 -6.62 -70.00 -19.87
CA SER A 314 -6.00 -71.00 -20.78
C SER A 314 -6.79 -72.33 -20.88
N ALA A 315 -7.63 -72.52 -21.91
CA ALA A 315 -8.00 -73.84 -22.52
C ALA A 315 -9.21 -73.76 -23.48
N GLN A 316 -9.02 -73.38 -24.76
CA GLN A 316 -9.96 -73.67 -25.86
C GLN A 316 -9.26 -73.68 -27.23
N GLU A 317 -8.86 -74.84 -27.75
CA GLU A 317 -8.45 -74.95 -29.16
C GLU A 317 -8.53 -76.39 -29.72
N THR A 318 -8.96 -76.51 -30.99
CA THR A 318 -8.73 -77.63 -31.95
C THR A 318 -9.73 -78.82 -32.03
N GLN A 319 -10.30 -79.00 -33.25
CA GLN A 319 -10.89 -80.21 -33.92
C GLN A 319 -12.03 -81.00 -33.24
N ALA A 320 -13.11 -81.46 -33.89
CA ALA A 320 -13.57 -81.52 -35.30
C ALA A 320 -12.90 -82.54 -36.27
N GLN A 321 -13.57 -83.69 -36.52
CA GLN A 321 -13.45 -84.47 -37.77
C GLN A 321 -14.56 -85.54 -38.00
N GLN A 322 -14.90 -85.74 -39.28
CA GLN A 322 -15.33 -86.97 -39.96
C GLN A 322 -16.84 -87.35 -40.12
N LEU A 323 -17.18 -87.65 -41.39
CA LEU A 323 -18.41 -88.23 -41.99
C LEU A 323 -17.99 -89.29 -43.04
N THR A 324 -18.90 -90.13 -43.56
CA THR A 324 -18.92 -90.78 -44.93
C THR A 324 -19.44 -92.24 -44.92
N SER A 325 -20.53 -92.55 -45.64
CA SER A 325 -20.86 -93.93 -46.11
C SER A 325 -22.01 -94.09 -47.15
N GLU A 326 -22.75 -93.03 -47.51
CA GLU A 326 -24.12 -93.10 -48.04
C GLU A 326 -24.26 -93.42 -49.56
N LYS A 327 -23.74 -94.57 -50.02
CA LYS A 327 -23.64 -94.91 -51.46
C LYS A 327 -24.00 -96.37 -51.78
N GLN A 328 -25.18 -96.65 -52.36
CA GLN A 328 -25.38 -97.93 -53.10
C GLN A 328 -26.52 -98.02 -54.16
N ASP A 329 -27.80 -97.94 -53.77
CA ASP A 329 -28.88 -98.78 -54.36
C ASP A 329 -29.55 -98.34 -55.70
N LEU A 330 -28.77 -97.77 -56.62
CA LEU A 330 -29.27 -97.17 -57.88
C LEU A 330 -29.65 -98.14 -59.03
N GLN A 331 -29.99 -99.42 -58.75
CA GLN A 331 -29.96 -100.49 -59.78
C GLN A 331 -31.32 -101.10 -60.26
N SER A 332 -32.46 -100.86 -59.61
CA SER A 332 -33.67 -101.69 -59.83
C SER A 332 -34.62 -101.30 -60.98
N GLN A 333 -34.29 -100.31 -61.82
CA GLN A 333 -35.29 -99.58 -62.64
C GLN A 333 -35.51 -100.05 -64.11
N LEU A 334 -34.88 -101.14 -64.58
CA LEU A 334 -34.74 -101.37 -66.04
C LEU A 334 -35.81 -102.26 -66.72
N ALA A 335 -36.57 -103.08 -65.97
CA ALA A 335 -37.34 -104.19 -66.56
C ALA A 335 -38.75 -103.82 -67.09
N GLU A 336 -39.34 -102.75 -66.60
CA GLU A 336 -40.76 -102.39 -66.82
C GLU A 336 -41.04 -101.83 -68.23
N VAL A 337 -39.98 -101.44 -68.95
CA VAL A 337 -40.01 -100.62 -70.17
C VAL A 337 -40.63 -101.32 -71.40
N GLN A 338 -40.60 -102.65 -71.48
CA GLN A 338 -40.85 -103.36 -72.75
C GLN A 338 -42.32 -103.71 -73.01
N GLN A 339 -43.15 -103.92 -71.98
CA GLN A 339 -44.55 -104.32 -72.18
C GLN A 339 -45.42 -103.18 -72.74
N SER A 340 -45.07 -101.93 -72.46
CA SER A 340 -45.78 -100.72 -72.92
C SER A 340 -45.85 -100.59 -74.44
N ILE A 341 -44.87 -101.13 -75.17
CA ILE A 341 -44.64 -100.83 -76.59
C ILE A 341 -45.80 -101.28 -77.50
N GLN A 342 -46.49 -102.38 -77.17
CA GLN A 342 -47.51 -102.96 -78.04
C GLN A 342 -48.86 -102.21 -77.98
N GLN A 343 -49.24 -101.64 -76.83
CA GLN A 343 -50.51 -100.91 -76.68
C GLN A 343 -50.52 -99.60 -77.49
N LEU A 344 -49.39 -98.90 -77.49
CA LEU A 344 -49.17 -97.63 -78.20
C LEU A 344 -49.52 -97.70 -79.70
N SER A 345 -49.37 -98.86 -80.35
CA SER A 345 -49.57 -98.97 -81.80
C SER A 345 -51.03 -98.89 -82.25
N ASN A 346 -51.99 -99.32 -81.41
CA ASN A 346 -53.42 -99.24 -81.74
C ASN A 346 -54.04 -97.94 -81.21
N GLU A 347 -53.48 -97.39 -80.12
CA GLU A 347 -53.70 -96.00 -79.72
C GLU A 347 -53.43 -95.06 -80.89
N LYS A 348 -52.27 -95.21 -81.55
CA LYS A 348 -51.77 -94.34 -82.62
C LYS A 348 -52.77 -94.00 -83.73
N GLU A 349 -53.61 -94.95 -84.16
CA GLU A 349 -54.52 -94.73 -85.29
C GLU A 349 -55.82 -94.01 -84.87
N HIS A 350 -56.32 -94.28 -83.66
CA HIS A 350 -57.36 -93.45 -83.03
C HIS A 350 -56.81 -92.04 -82.73
N LEU A 351 -55.57 -91.96 -82.22
CA LEU A 351 -54.85 -90.70 -82.05
C LEU A 351 -54.76 -89.93 -83.36
N ASN A 352 -54.55 -90.56 -84.52
CA ASN A 352 -54.47 -89.84 -85.80
C ASN A 352 -55.79 -89.17 -86.23
N GLN A 353 -56.95 -89.77 -85.96
CA GLN A 353 -58.25 -89.11 -86.25
C GLN A 353 -58.57 -88.04 -85.20
N GLN A 354 -58.23 -88.28 -83.93
CA GLN A 354 -58.28 -87.23 -82.91
C GLN A 354 -57.32 -86.09 -83.23
N LEU A 355 -56.15 -86.37 -83.82
CA LEU A 355 -55.13 -85.41 -84.23
C LEU A 355 -55.64 -84.51 -85.35
N GLU A 356 -56.45 -85.00 -86.29
CA GLU A 356 -56.97 -84.17 -87.38
C GLU A 356 -58.06 -83.20 -86.90
N GLN A 357 -58.97 -83.63 -86.01
CA GLN A 357 -59.87 -82.70 -85.31
C GLN A 357 -59.13 -81.78 -84.33
N ALA A 358 -58.10 -82.28 -83.64
CA ALA A 358 -57.25 -81.48 -82.77
C ALA A 358 -56.44 -80.46 -83.57
N LEU A 359 -55.99 -80.74 -84.81
CA LEU A 359 -55.31 -79.77 -85.67
C LEU A 359 -56.25 -78.63 -86.12
N ALA A 360 -57.53 -78.93 -86.36
CA ALA A 360 -58.54 -77.90 -86.60
C ALA A 360 -58.84 -77.06 -85.34
N GLN A 361 -58.91 -77.69 -84.15
CA GLN A 361 -59.04 -76.96 -82.89
C GLN A 361 -57.76 -76.17 -82.54
N VAL A 362 -56.58 -76.71 -82.85
CA VAL A 362 -55.28 -76.07 -82.65
C VAL A 362 -55.14 -74.86 -83.54
N SER A 363 -55.53 -74.87 -84.81
CA SER A 363 -55.43 -73.64 -85.64
C SER A 363 -56.38 -72.52 -85.18
N ALA A 364 -57.56 -72.87 -84.65
CA ALA A 364 -58.44 -71.90 -83.99
C ALA A 364 -57.86 -71.39 -82.64
N GLN A 365 -57.34 -72.30 -81.81
CA GLN A 365 -56.65 -71.97 -80.56
C GLN A 365 -55.32 -71.26 -80.79
N GLU A 366 -54.67 -71.42 -81.93
CA GLU A 366 -53.43 -70.75 -82.33
C GLU A 366 -53.73 -69.32 -82.78
N THR A 367 -54.85 -69.09 -83.47
CA THR A 367 -55.36 -67.73 -83.73
C THR A 367 -55.71 -67.03 -82.42
N GLN A 368 -56.47 -67.69 -81.53
CA GLN A 368 -56.80 -67.16 -80.22
C GLN A 368 -55.56 -66.99 -79.31
N ALA A 369 -54.56 -67.86 -79.42
CA ALA A 369 -53.29 -67.73 -78.71
C ALA A 369 -52.40 -66.64 -79.29
N GLN A 370 -52.51 -66.30 -80.58
CA GLN A 370 -51.84 -65.12 -81.15
C GLN A 370 -52.48 -63.83 -80.64
N GLU A 371 -53.82 -63.74 -80.60
CA GLU A 371 -54.54 -62.62 -79.98
C GLU A 371 -54.19 -62.48 -78.48
N LEU A 372 -54.30 -63.57 -77.71
CA LEU A 372 -53.90 -63.61 -76.29
C LEU A 372 -52.39 -63.39 -76.08
N THR A 373 -51.53 -63.66 -77.08
CA THR A 373 -50.10 -63.33 -77.02
C THR A 373 -49.88 -61.84 -77.26
N SER A 374 -50.65 -61.20 -78.14
CA SER A 374 -50.63 -59.74 -78.30
C SER A 374 -51.12 -59.04 -77.04
N GLU A 375 -52.29 -59.44 -76.51
CA GLU A 375 -52.84 -58.89 -75.27
C GLU A 375 -51.87 -59.12 -74.10
N LYS A 376 -51.26 -60.30 -73.99
CA LYS A 376 -50.21 -60.60 -73.02
C LYS A 376 -48.97 -59.72 -73.22
N GLN A 377 -48.55 -59.44 -74.46
CA GLN A 377 -47.39 -58.59 -74.75
C GLN A 377 -47.66 -57.12 -74.38
N ASP A 378 -48.87 -56.63 -74.65
CA ASP A 378 -49.31 -55.29 -74.24
C ASP A 378 -49.41 -55.19 -72.71
N LEU A 379 -50.01 -56.19 -72.04
CA LEU A 379 -50.05 -56.28 -70.59
C LEU A 379 -48.67 -56.45 -69.96
N GLN A 380 -47.74 -57.17 -70.59
CA GLN A 380 -46.33 -57.26 -70.15
C GLN A 380 -45.60 -55.91 -70.31
N SER A 381 -45.93 -55.14 -71.35
CA SER A 381 -45.37 -53.79 -71.56
C SER A 381 -45.88 -52.82 -70.50
N GLN A 382 -47.20 -52.77 -70.28
CA GLN A 382 -47.84 -51.97 -69.21
C GLN A 382 -47.33 -52.38 -67.81
N LEU A 383 -47.16 -53.69 -67.56
CA LEU A 383 -46.60 -54.20 -66.31
C LEU A 383 -45.13 -53.78 -66.14
N GLY A 384 -44.36 -53.68 -67.22
CA GLY A 384 -43.01 -53.10 -67.22
C GLY A 384 -43.00 -51.62 -66.88
N GLU A 385 -43.88 -50.82 -67.49
CA GLU A 385 -44.04 -49.38 -67.18
C GLU A 385 -44.48 -49.15 -65.72
N ILE A 386 -45.41 -49.97 -65.21
CA ILE A 386 -45.86 -49.95 -63.82
C ILE A 386 -44.73 -50.38 -62.87
N GLN A 387 -43.93 -51.40 -63.23
CA GLN A 387 -42.75 -51.81 -62.44
C GLN A 387 -41.69 -50.72 -62.39
N GLN A 388 -41.39 -50.06 -63.52
CA GLN A 388 -40.46 -48.93 -63.57
C GLN A 388 -40.98 -47.75 -62.72
N SER A 389 -42.27 -47.45 -62.80
CA SER A 389 -42.91 -46.41 -61.98
C SER A 389 -42.86 -46.74 -60.48
N LEU A 390 -43.10 -48.00 -60.11
CA LEU A 390 -42.94 -48.49 -58.72
C LEU A 390 -41.49 -48.42 -58.24
N GLN A 391 -40.52 -48.74 -59.10
CA GLN A 391 -39.10 -48.64 -58.77
C GLN A 391 -38.68 -47.19 -58.55
N GLN A 392 -39.14 -46.26 -59.41
CA GLN A 392 -38.92 -44.82 -59.22
C GLN A 392 -39.54 -44.33 -57.91
N LEU A 393 -40.82 -44.60 -57.66
CA LEU A 393 -41.52 -44.22 -56.43
C LEU A 393 -40.88 -44.84 -55.17
N THR A 394 -40.29 -46.04 -55.29
CA THR A 394 -39.53 -46.67 -54.19
C THR A 394 -38.23 -45.91 -53.93
N GLY A 395 -37.46 -45.55 -54.96
CA GLY A 395 -36.25 -44.73 -54.82
C GLY A 395 -36.54 -43.32 -54.30
N GLU A 396 -37.62 -42.68 -54.76
CA GLU A 396 -38.09 -41.39 -54.24
C GLU A 396 -38.47 -41.49 -52.76
N LYS A 397 -39.13 -42.57 -52.35
CA LYS A 397 -39.46 -42.85 -50.94
C LYS A 397 -38.21 -43.13 -50.10
N GLU A 398 -37.24 -43.89 -50.60
CA GLU A 398 -35.97 -44.13 -49.89
C GLU A 398 -35.17 -42.84 -49.71
N HIS A 399 -35.13 -41.99 -50.74
CA HIS A 399 -34.53 -40.66 -50.65
C HIS A 399 -35.28 -39.76 -49.63
N LEU A 400 -36.61 -39.74 -49.64
CA LEU A 400 -37.40 -39.00 -48.64
C LEU A 400 -37.17 -39.51 -47.22
N ASN A 401 -37.04 -40.83 -47.03
CA ASN A 401 -36.70 -41.43 -45.74
C ASN A 401 -35.30 -41.01 -45.27
N GLN A 402 -34.29 -41.02 -46.15
CA GLN A 402 -32.94 -40.55 -45.81
C GLN A 402 -32.93 -39.05 -45.47
N GLN A 403 -33.69 -38.22 -46.19
CA GLN A 403 -33.86 -36.80 -45.85
C GLN A 403 -34.57 -36.61 -44.49
N LEU A 404 -35.55 -37.46 -44.17
CA LEU A 404 -36.25 -37.45 -42.89
C LEU A 404 -35.33 -37.89 -41.73
N GLU A 405 -34.53 -38.94 -41.91
CA GLU A 405 -33.53 -39.37 -40.94
C GLU A 405 -32.46 -38.29 -40.70
N GLN A 406 -31.98 -37.62 -41.75
CA GLN A 406 -31.07 -36.48 -41.63
C GLN A 406 -31.72 -35.29 -40.90
N ALA A 407 -32.98 -34.98 -41.18
CA ALA A 407 -33.71 -33.93 -40.47
C ALA A 407 -33.92 -34.26 -38.99
N LEU A 408 -34.27 -35.50 -38.66
CA LEU A 408 -34.41 -35.97 -37.28
C LEU A 408 -33.08 -35.94 -36.52
N ALA A 409 -31.97 -36.29 -37.17
CA ALA A 409 -30.62 -36.18 -36.60
C ALA A 409 -30.19 -34.72 -36.39
N GLN A 410 -30.58 -33.79 -37.27
CA GLN A 410 -30.35 -32.36 -37.07
C GLN A 410 -31.18 -31.82 -35.90
N VAL A 411 -32.44 -32.24 -35.76
CA VAL A 411 -33.30 -31.84 -34.63
C VAL A 411 -32.74 -32.36 -33.30
N SER A 412 -32.31 -33.62 -33.20
CA SER A 412 -31.74 -34.16 -31.96
C SER A 412 -30.39 -33.51 -31.59
N ALA A 413 -29.58 -33.13 -32.59
CA ALA A 413 -28.37 -32.35 -32.36
C ALA A 413 -28.68 -30.93 -31.85
N GLN A 414 -29.70 -30.25 -32.42
CA GLN A 414 -30.15 -28.95 -31.94
C GLN A 414 -30.78 -29.02 -30.54
N GLU A 415 -31.52 -30.08 -30.22
CA GLU A 415 -32.07 -30.31 -28.88
C GLU A 415 -30.96 -30.54 -27.86
N THR A 416 -29.94 -31.34 -28.20
CA THR A 416 -28.74 -31.52 -27.37
C THR A 416 -28.02 -30.19 -27.14
N GLN A 417 -27.86 -29.36 -28.18
CA GLN A 417 -27.27 -28.03 -28.05
C GLN A 417 -28.11 -27.09 -27.18
N ALA A 418 -29.45 -27.15 -27.27
CA ALA A 418 -30.35 -26.37 -26.43
C ALA A 418 -30.29 -26.79 -24.96
N GLN A 419 -30.13 -28.10 -24.68
CA GLN A 419 -29.90 -28.62 -23.33
C GLN A 419 -28.55 -28.11 -22.77
N GLN A 420 -27.47 -28.17 -23.55
CA GLN A 420 -26.16 -27.63 -23.15
C GLN A 420 -26.23 -26.12 -22.86
N LEU A 421 -26.81 -25.32 -23.75
CA LEU A 421 -27.00 -23.87 -23.54
C LEU A 421 -27.89 -23.56 -22.32
N THR A 422 -28.79 -24.47 -21.95
CA THR A 422 -29.59 -24.36 -20.72
C THR A 422 -28.75 -24.63 -19.47
N SER A 423 -27.84 -25.61 -19.51
CA SER A 423 -26.83 -25.86 -18.47
C SER A 423 -25.91 -24.65 -18.29
N GLU A 424 -25.28 -24.18 -19.36
CA GLU A 424 -24.36 -23.03 -19.35
C GLU A 424 -25.05 -21.77 -18.80
N LYS A 425 -26.32 -21.56 -19.15
CA LYS A 425 -27.14 -20.49 -18.58
C LYS A 425 -27.36 -20.66 -17.08
N GLN A 426 -27.64 -21.88 -16.60
CA GLN A 426 -27.87 -22.15 -15.17
C GLN A 426 -26.58 -21.97 -14.34
N ASP A 427 -25.43 -22.37 -14.89
CA ASP A 427 -24.12 -22.14 -14.27
C ASP A 427 -23.80 -20.65 -14.20
N LEU A 428 -24.02 -19.90 -15.29
CA LEU A 428 -23.86 -18.44 -15.31
C LEU A 428 -24.83 -17.72 -14.35
N GLN A 429 -26.06 -18.21 -14.19
CA GLN A 429 -26.99 -17.68 -13.19
C GLN A 429 -26.52 -17.96 -11.75
N SER A 430 -25.87 -19.10 -11.52
CA SER A 430 -25.29 -19.45 -10.21
C SER A 430 -24.08 -18.58 -9.88
N GLN A 431 -23.17 -18.40 -10.84
CA GLN A 431 -22.02 -17.48 -10.73
C GLN A 431 -22.48 -16.02 -10.51
N LEU A 432 -23.55 -15.58 -11.18
CA LEU A 432 -24.12 -14.25 -10.98
C LEU A 432 -24.62 -14.05 -9.54
N ALA A 433 -25.28 -15.06 -8.97
CA ALA A 433 -25.77 -15.01 -7.59
C ALA A 433 -24.62 -15.00 -6.57
N GLU A 434 -23.55 -15.77 -6.82
CA GLU A 434 -22.34 -15.78 -5.99
C GLU A 434 -21.62 -14.42 -6.01
N VAL A 435 -21.46 -13.81 -7.20
CA VAL A 435 -20.91 -12.45 -7.34
C VAL A 435 -21.79 -11.40 -6.66
N GLN A 436 -23.12 -11.53 -6.73
CA GLN A 436 -24.04 -10.65 -6.00
C GLN A 436 -23.87 -10.79 -4.47
N GLN A 437 -23.67 -12.01 -3.96
CA GLN A 437 -23.39 -12.25 -2.55
C GLN A 437 -22.04 -11.65 -2.12
N SER A 438 -20.98 -11.79 -2.92
CA SER A 438 -19.68 -11.14 -2.65
C SER A 438 -19.78 -9.61 -2.65
N LEU A 439 -20.54 -9.03 -3.58
CA LEU A 439 -20.81 -7.58 -3.60
C LEU A 439 -21.58 -7.11 -2.37
N GLN A 440 -22.54 -7.90 -1.87
CA GLN A 440 -23.25 -7.59 -0.63
C GLN A 440 -22.33 -7.67 0.59
N GLN A 441 -21.44 -8.67 0.66
CA GLN A 441 -20.44 -8.78 1.72
C GLN A 441 -19.48 -7.59 1.73
N LEU A 442 -18.93 -7.20 0.57
CA LEU A 442 -18.09 -6.01 0.42
C LEU A 442 -18.82 -4.70 0.76
N SER A 443 -20.13 -4.61 0.49
CA SER A 443 -20.94 -3.46 0.90
C SER A 443 -21.05 -3.36 2.42
N ASN A 444 -21.29 -4.49 3.10
CA ASN A 444 -21.39 -4.54 4.57
C ASN A 444 -20.02 -4.26 5.23
N GLU A 445 -18.93 -4.79 4.68
CA GLU A 445 -17.56 -4.53 5.14
C GLU A 445 -17.18 -3.06 4.99
N LYS A 446 -17.54 -2.43 3.87
CA LYS A 446 -17.38 -0.99 3.65
C LYS A 446 -18.18 -0.15 4.66
N GLU A 447 -19.41 -0.55 4.99
CA GLU A 447 -20.24 0.14 5.98
C GLU A 447 -19.63 0.04 7.39
N HIS A 448 -19.13 -1.14 7.77
CA HIS A 448 -18.38 -1.32 9.01
C HIS A 448 -17.08 -0.49 9.06
N LEU A 449 -16.29 -0.47 7.98
CA LEU A 449 -15.09 0.36 7.86
C LEU A 449 -15.39 1.85 7.97
N ASN A 450 -16.50 2.32 7.40
CA ASN A 450 -16.97 3.69 7.57
C ASN A 450 -17.31 4.01 9.04
N GLN A 451 -18.01 3.12 9.74
CA GLN A 451 -18.32 3.29 11.17
C GLN A 451 -17.05 3.30 12.03
N GLN A 452 -16.05 2.45 11.73
CA GLN A 452 -14.74 2.47 12.39
C GLN A 452 -13.98 3.77 12.14
N LEU A 453 -14.01 4.30 10.91
CA LEU A 453 -13.41 5.59 10.57
C LEU A 453 -14.10 6.76 11.30
N GLU A 454 -15.43 6.74 11.39
CA GLU A 454 -16.21 7.76 12.11
C GLU A 454 -15.91 7.74 13.62
N GLN A 455 -15.77 6.55 14.23
CA GLN A 455 -15.30 6.40 15.60
C GLN A 455 -13.85 6.89 15.80
N ALA A 456 -12.94 6.60 14.85
CA ALA A 456 -11.55 7.07 14.92
C ALA A 456 -11.46 8.60 14.82
N LEU A 457 -12.24 9.22 13.93
CA LEU A 457 -12.34 10.69 13.82
C LEU A 457 -12.90 11.32 15.11
N ALA A 458 -13.91 10.69 15.73
CA ALA A 458 -14.41 11.12 17.02
C ALA A 458 -13.33 11.05 18.12
N GLN A 459 -12.56 9.96 18.18
CA GLN A 459 -11.43 9.82 19.13
C GLN A 459 -10.34 10.88 18.91
N VAL A 460 -9.98 11.17 17.65
CA VAL A 460 -9.02 12.24 17.32
C VAL A 460 -9.55 13.61 17.80
N SER A 461 -10.82 13.93 17.56
CA SER A 461 -11.41 15.20 18.02
C SER A 461 -11.44 15.34 19.55
N ALA A 462 -11.63 14.23 20.27
CA ALA A 462 -11.56 14.20 21.73
C ALA A 462 -10.12 14.38 22.24
N GLN A 463 -9.13 13.74 21.61
CA GLN A 463 -7.71 13.95 21.92
C GLN A 463 -7.24 15.38 21.59
N GLU A 464 -7.71 15.98 20.50
CA GLU A 464 -7.42 17.37 20.16
C GLU A 464 -8.02 18.33 21.19
N THR A 465 -9.26 18.08 21.63
CA THR A 465 -9.89 18.84 22.74
C THR A 465 -9.09 18.71 24.04
N GLN A 466 -8.63 17.50 24.38
CA GLN A 466 -7.79 17.26 25.56
C GLN A 466 -6.42 17.95 25.44
N ALA A 467 -5.80 17.96 24.25
CA ALA A 467 -4.54 18.66 24.00
C ALA A 467 -4.68 20.19 24.11
N GLN A 468 -5.82 20.74 23.67
CA GLN A 468 -6.14 22.15 23.89
C GLN A 468 -6.32 22.46 25.38
N GLN A 469 -7.04 21.63 26.14
CA GLN A 469 -7.20 21.80 27.60
C GLN A 469 -5.85 21.75 28.34
N LEU A 470 -5.01 20.75 28.06
CA LEU A 470 -3.66 20.63 28.63
C LEU A 470 -2.76 21.81 28.24
N THR A 471 -3.00 22.43 27.07
CA THR A 471 -2.29 23.65 26.65
C THR A 471 -2.72 24.88 27.45
N SER A 472 -4.01 25.03 27.78
CA SER A 472 -4.46 26.06 28.73
C SER A 472 -3.93 25.82 30.14
N GLU A 473 -4.04 24.59 30.67
CA GLU A 473 -3.52 24.26 32.02
C GLU A 473 -2.01 24.53 32.13
N LYS A 474 -1.24 24.16 31.10
CA LYS A 474 0.19 24.51 31.01
C LYS A 474 0.43 26.03 31.02
N LYS A 475 -0.38 26.80 30.30
CA LYS A 475 -0.25 28.27 30.23
C LYS A 475 -0.55 28.91 31.60
N ASP A 476 -1.57 28.43 32.29
CA ASP A 476 -1.96 28.94 33.60
C ASP A 476 -0.90 28.58 34.66
N LEU A 477 -0.36 27.35 34.62
CA LEU A 477 0.80 26.95 35.43
C LEU A 477 2.06 27.79 35.12
N GLN A 478 2.28 28.18 33.87
CA GLN A 478 3.37 29.11 33.52
C GLN A 478 3.15 30.53 34.07
N SER A 479 1.90 31.01 34.16
CA SER A 479 1.59 32.29 34.82
C SER A 479 1.85 32.21 36.32
N GLN A 480 1.36 31.15 36.98
CA GLN A 480 1.59 30.90 38.41
C GLN A 480 3.08 30.77 38.73
N LEU A 481 3.87 30.12 37.86
CA LEU A 481 5.33 30.04 38.02
C LEU A 481 5.97 31.43 37.98
N GLY A 482 5.51 32.32 37.09
CA GLY A 482 5.98 33.71 37.02
C GLY A 482 5.62 34.53 38.27
N GLU A 483 4.40 34.40 38.78
CA GLU A 483 3.93 35.03 40.02
C GLU A 483 4.75 34.55 41.24
N ILE A 484 5.04 33.24 41.30
CA ILE A 484 5.89 32.64 42.35
C ILE A 484 7.34 33.14 42.21
N GLN A 485 7.90 33.23 41.00
CA GLN A 485 9.24 33.77 40.76
C GLN A 485 9.34 35.24 41.18
N GLN A 486 8.34 36.07 40.84
CA GLN A 486 8.29 37.46 41.26
C GLN A 486 8.18 37.61 42.78
N SER A 487 7.37 36.77 43.42
CA SER A 487 7.24 36.72 44.89
C SER A 487 8.54 36.30 45.57
N LEU A 488 9.27 35.32 45.01
CA LEU A 488 10.60 34.92 45.47
C LEU A 488 11.63 36.04 45.32
N GLN A 489 11.58 36.79 44.22
CA GLN A 489 12.48 37.92 43.96
C GLN A 489 12.21 39.06 44.96
N GLN A 490 10.94 39.36 45.27
CA GLN A 490 10.57 40.31 46.30
C GLN A 490 11.04 39.86 47.69
N LEU A 491 10.76 38.62 48.10
CA LEU A 491 11.23 38.06 49.38
C LEU A 491 12.77 38.05 49.50
N THR A 492 13.49 37.91 48.38
CA THR A 492 14.95 38.01 48.36
C THR A 492 15.41 39.44 48.63
N GLY A 493 14.80 40.45 47.99
CA GLY A 493 15.09 41.86 48.27
C GLY A 493 14.69 42.30 49.69
N GLU A 494 13.56 41.81 50.22
CA GLU A 494 13.16 42.03 51.61
C GLU A 494 14.17 41.42 52.60
N LYS A 495 14.72 40.24 52.29
CA LYS A 495 15.79 39.60 53.06
C LYS A 495 17.11 40.39 52.99
N GLU A 496 17.50 40.89 51.82
CA GLU A 496 18.70 41.74 51.68
C GLU A 496 18.56 43.06 52.45
N HIS A 497 17.38 43.67 52.42
CA HIS A 497 17.06 44.84 53.25
C HIS A 497 17.12 44.52 54.75
N LEU A 498 16.54 43.41 55.21
CA LEU A 498 16.66 42.97 56.60
C LEU A 498 18.11 42.70 57.01
N ASN A 499 18.93 42.14 56.12
CA ASN A 499 20.36 41.94 56.37
C ASN A 499 21.10 43.29 56.52
N GLN A 500 20.84 44.28 55.66
CA GLN A 500 21.42 45.63 55.83
C GLN A 500 20.95 46.31 57.13
N GLN A 501 19.68 46.15 57.51
CA GLN A 501 19.17 46.65 58.79
C GLN A 501 19.84 45.94 59.98
N LEU A 502 20.14 44.64 59.86
CA LEU A 502 20.87 43.87 60.87
C LEU A 502 22.34 44.30 60.97
N GLU A 503 23.04 44.52 59.85
CA GLU A 503 24.40 45.08 59.85
C GLU A 503 24.44 46.48 60.48
N GLN A 504 23.48 47.36 60.14
CA GLN A 504 23.36 48.68 60.77
C GLN A 504 23.07 48.58 62.27
N ALA A 505 22.20 47.67 62.70
CA ALA A 505 21.93 47.44 64.12
C ALA A 505 23.17 46.90 64.87
N LEU A 506 23.91 45.96 64.28
CA LEU A 506 25.16 45.44 64.84
C LEU A 506 26.24 46.53 64.94
N ALA A 507 26.35 47.41 63.93
CA ALA A 507 27.26 48.56 63.97
C ALA A 507 26.84 49.62 65.01
N GLN A 508 25.54 49.80 65.25
CA GLN A 508 25.06 50.65 66.35
C GLN A 508 25.35 50.03 67.73
N VAL A 509 25.20 48.70 67.87
CA VAL A 509 25.53 47.98 69.11
C VAL A 509 27.03 48.06 69.41
N SER A 510 27.91 47.83 68.42
CA SER A 510 29.36 47.94 68.64
C SER A 510 29.79 49.37 68.97
N ALA A 511 29.20 50.39 68.30
CA ALA A 511 29.45 51.80 68.64
C ALA A 511 28.98 52.15 70.07
N GLN A 512 27.82 51.63 70.51
CA GLN A 512 27.36 51.77 71.90
C GLN A 512 28.25 51.01 72.89
N GLU A 513 28.82 49.87 72.51
CA GLU A 513 29.75 49.12 73.35
C GLU A 513 31.09 49.87 73.49
N THR A 514 31.64 50.45 72.42
CA THR A 514 32.79 51.38 72.49
C THR A 514 32.48 52.59 73.36
N GLN A 515 31.29 53.19 73.23
CA GLN A 515 30.88 54.32 74.08
C GLN A 515 30.74 53.90 75.55
N ALA A 516 30.23 52.69 75.84
CA ALA A 516 30.13 52.16 77.20
C ALA A 516 31.52 51.85 77.80
N GLN A 517 32.48 51.39 77.00
CA GLN A 517 33.87 51.23 77.40
C GLN A 517 34.52 52.59 77.72
N GLN A 518 34.34 53.60 76.86
CA GLN A 518 34.85 54.96 77.11
C GLN A 518 34.23 55.59 78.38
N LEU A 519 32.92 55.49 78.56
CA LEU A 519 32.24 55.96 79.78
C LEU A 519 32.69 55.17 81.03
N THR A 520 33.16 53.93 80.87
CA THR A 520 33.73 53.15 81.97
C THR A 520 35.14 53.63 82.33
N SER A 521 36.00 53.96 81.35
CA SER A 521 37.31 54.57 81.64
C SER A 521 37.17 55.99 82.20
N GLU A 522 36.30 56.84 81.66
CA GLU A 522 36.00 58.18 82.21
C GLU A 522 35.50 58.09 83.66
N LYS A 523 34.63 57.12 83.96
CA LYS A 523 34.20 56.84 85.33
C LYS A 523 35.35 56.37 86.22
N GLN A 524 36.28 55.56 85.73
CA GLN A 524 37.42 55.06 86.50
C GLN A 524 38.44 56.17 86.79
N ASP A 525 38.66 57.08 85.85
CA ASP A 525 39.45 58.30 86.05
C ASP A 525 38.77 59.23 87.07
N LEU A 526 37.46 59.48 86.94
CA LEU A 526 36.69 60.26 87.91
C LEU A 526 36.67 59.63 89.31
N GLN A 527 36.67 58.30 89.42
CA GLN A 527 36.81 57.61 90.71
C GLN A 527 38.23 57.76 91.28
N SER A 528 39.26 57.82 90.43
CA SER A 528 40.65 58.05 90.86
C SER A 528 40.86 59.49 91.33
N GLN A 529 40.36 60.47 90.57
CA GLN A 529 40.32 61.89 90.97
C GLN A 529 39.51 62.09 92.27
N LEU A 530 38.39 61.40 92.44
CA LEU A 530 37.61 61.45 93.68
C LEU A 530 38.39 60.92 94.88
N ALA A 531 39.16 59.84 94.71
CA ALA A 531 40.03 59.30 95.76
C ALA A 531 41.17 60.25 96.11
N GLU A 532 41.79 60.90 95.11
CA GLU A 532 42.82 61.91 95.29
C GLU A 532 42.29 63.16 96.03
N VAL A 533 41.10 63.66 95.66
CA VAL A 533 40.41 64.74 96.37
C VAL A 533 40.02 64.33 97.80
N GLN A 534 39.60 63.08 98.03
CA GLN A 534 39.35 62.56 99.38
C GLN A 534 40.64 62.50 100.21
N GLN A 535 41.76 62.09 99.63
CA GLN A 535 43.07 62.12 100.27
C GLN A 535 43.52 63.54 100.60
N SER A 536 43.33 64.50 99.68
CA SER A 536 43.62 65.93 99.93
C SER A 536 42.72 66.51 101.04
N LEU A 537 41.44 66.16 101.08
CA LEU A 537 40.53 66.54 102.17
C LEU A 537 40.95 65.90 103.51
N GLN A 538 41.45 64.67 103.51
CA GLN A 538 41.96 64.01 104.71
C GLN A 538 43.26 64.67 105.20
N GLN A 539 44.16 65.06 104.29
CA GLN A 539 45.35 65.86 104.61
C GLN A 539 44.98 67.22 105.23
N LEU A 540 44.08 67.98 104.59
CA LEU A 540 43.57 69.25 105.12
C LEU A 540 42.84 69.07 106.47
N SER A 541 42.16 67.95 106.69
CA SER A 541 41.54 67.63 107.98
C SER A 541 42.58 67.34 109.07
N ASN A 542 43.68 66.66 108.74
CA ASN A 542 44.79 66.40 109.65
C ASN A 542 45.56 67.69 109.98
N GLU A 543 45.80 68.53 108.97
CA GLU A 543 46.41 69.86 109.11
C GLU A 543 45.54 70.77 109.99
N LYS A 544 44.22 70.81 109.76
CA LYS A 544 43.27 71.53 110.62
C LYS A 544 43.28 71.01 112.06
N ALA A 545 43.41 69.70 112.27
CA ALA A 545 43.52 69.12 113.60
C ALA A 545 44.84 69.55 114.29
N HIS A 546 45.95 69.59 113.55
CA HIS A 546 47.23 70.10 114.02
C HIS A 546 47.18 71.60 114.36
N LEU A 547 46.60 72.45 113.50
CA LEU A 547 46.40 73.87 113.81
C LEU A 547 45.49 74.09 115.03
N ASN A 548 44.44 73.28 115.20
CA ASN A 548 43.61 73.31 116.41
C ASN A 548 44.43 72.95 117.66
N GLN A 549 45.29 71.94 117.58
CA GLN A 549 46.18 71.55 118.69
C GLN A 549 47.21 72.64 119.02
N GLN A 550 47.77 73.32 118.00
CA GLN A 550 48.66 74.47 118.19
C GLN A 550 47.93 75.66 118.81
N LEU A 551 46.67 75.92 118.41
CA LEU A 551 45.82 76.96 119.00
C LEU A 551 45.49 76.65 120.47
N GLU A 552 45.19 75.40 120.79
CA GLU A 552 44.93 74.93 122.16
C GLU A 552 46.19 75.06 123.04
N GLN A 553 47.38 74.75 122.50
CA GLN A 553 48.66 75.02 123.16
C GLN A 553 48.92 76.52 123.35
N ALA A 554 48.60 77.37 122.37
CA ALA A 554 48.75 78.82 122.49
C ALA A 554 47.81 79.40 123.57
N LEU A 555 46.56 78.92 123.65
CA LEU A 555 45.62 79.29 124.72
C LEU A 555 46.10 78.83 126.11
N ALA A 556 46.73 77.66 126.20
CA ALA A 556 47.38 77.19 127.42
C ALA A 556 48.58 78.08 127.82
N GLN A 557 49.37 78.58 126.86
CA GLN A 557 50.44 79.54 127.12
C GLN A 557 49.91 80.91 127.57
N VAL A 558 48.84 81.42 126.94
CA VAL A 558 48.20 82.69 127.34
C VAL A 558 47.64 82.61 128.77
N SER A 559 46.93 81.53 129.12
CA SER A 559 46.42 81.34 130.49
C SER A 559 47.53 81.13 131.53
N ALA A 560 48.66 80.52 131.16
CA ALA A 560 49.84 80.48 132.02
C ALA A 560 50.46 81.86 132.24
N GLN A 561 50.57 82.69 131.20
CA GLN A 561 51.02 84.09 131.31
C GLN A 561 50.04 84.95 132.12
N GLU A 562 48.73 84.75 131.98
CA GLU A 562 47.72 85.44 132.77
C GLU A 562 47.83 85.07 134.26
N THR A 563 48.07 83.79 134.56
CA THR A 563 48.36 83.31 135.93
C THR A 563 49.62 83.98 136.49
N GLN A 564 50.68 84.09 135.69
CA GLN A 564 51.92 84.76 136.07
C GLN A 564 51.71 86.27 136.29
N ALA A 565 50.88 86.93 135.49
CA ALA A 565 50.52 88.34 135.66
C ALA A 565 49.69 88.59 136.92
N GLN A 566 48.78 87.68 137.28
CA GLN A 566 48.06 87.72 138.56
C GLN A 566 49.02 87.55 139.75
N GLN A 567 50.00 86.64 139.66
CA GLN A 567 51.02 86.45 140.69
C GLN A 567 51.89 87.71 140.88
N LEU A 568 52.43 88.29 139.81
CA LEU A 568 53.19 89.55 139.85
C LEU A 568 52.34 90.72 140.39
N THR A 569 51.03 90.71 140.16
CA THR A 569 50.10 91.70 140.73
C THR A 569 49.94 91.55 142.24
N SER A 570 50.02 90.32 142.77
CA SER A 570 50.03 90.09 144.22
C SER A 570 51.35 90.53 144.88
N GLU A 571 52.49 90.21 144.29
CA GLU A 571 53.81 90.65 144.77
C GLU A 571 53.93 92.19 144.79
N LYS A 572 53.42 92.85 143.74
CA LYS A 572 53.33 94.32 143.67
C LYS A 572 52.48 94.91 144.81
N LYS A 573 51.41 94.23 145.21
CA LYS A 573 50.53 94.69 146.31
C LYS A 573 51.22 94.58 147.67
N ASP A 574 51.94 93.50 147.92
CA ASP A 574 52.69 93.31 149.16
C ASP A 574 53.87 94.30 149.27
N LEU A 575 54.58 94.54 148.16
CA LEU A 575 55.61 95.59 148.07
C LEU A 575 55.04 97.00 148.32
N GLN A 576 53.82 97.29 147.85
CA GLN A 576 53.13 98.55 148.17
C GLN A 576 52.76 98.65 149.66
N SER A 577 52.43 97.54 150.32
CA SER A 577 52.17 97.52 151.76
C SER A 577 53.44 97.78 152.57
N GLN A 578 54.57 97.18 152.19
CA GLN A 578 55.88 97.42 152.82
C GLN A 578 56.35 98.88 152.64
N LEU A 579 56.09 99.48 151.47
CA LEU A 579 56.41 100.89 151.21
C LEU A 579 55.68 101.84 152.17
N ALA A 580 54.44 101.52 152.55
CA ALA A 580 53.63 102.33 153.46
C ALA A 580 54.18 102.33 154.91
N GLU A 581 54.64 101.19 155.42
CA GLU A 581 55.25 101.10 156.75
C GLU A 581 56.56 101.91 156.85
N VAL A 582 57.36 101.89 155.78
CA VAL A 582 58.58 102.71 155.67
C VAL A 582 58.26 104.20 155.65
N GLN A 583 57.23 104.62 154.89
CA GLN A 583 56.76 106.01 154.88
C GLN A 583 56.23 106.47 156.25
N GLN A 584 55.47 105.64 156.95
CA GLN A 584 54.98 105.94 158.29
C GLN A 584 56.13 106.11 159.30
N SER A 585 57.18 105.30 159.17
CA SER A 585 58.40 105.39 159.99
C SER A 585 59.16 106.71 159.75
N ILE A 586 59.27 107.15 158.49
CA ILE A 586 59.89 108.43 158.13
C ILE A 586 59.08 109.62 158.69
N GLN A 587 57.74 109.55 158.64
CA GLN A 587 56.87 110.62 159.13
C GLN A 587 57.07 110.91 160.64
N GLN A 588 57.26 109.86 161.46
CA GLN A 588 57.49 110.02 162.90
C GLN A 588 58.82 110.73 163.20
N LEU A 589 59.91 110.32 162.52
CA LEU A 589 61.24 110.92 162.67
C LEU A 589 61.30 112.38 162.17
N SER A 590 60.44 112.76 161.23
CA SER A 590 60.35 114.15 160.76
C SER A 590 59.77 115.08 161.84
N ASN A 591 58.69 114.67 162.51
CA ASN A 591 57.93 115.53 163.40
C ASN A 591 58.71 115.91 164.68
N GLU A 592 59.49 114.98 165.25
CA GLU A 592 60.28 115.24 166.46
C GLU A 592 61.47 116.19 166.20
N LYS A 593 62.05 116.11 164.99
CA LYS A 593 63.12 117.02 164.53
C LYS A 593 62.66 118.47 164.40
N GLU A 594 61.40 118.70 164.03
CA GLU A 594 60.90 120.04 163.69
C GLU A 594 60.58 120.89 164.93
N HIS A 595 60.06 120.29 166.01
CA HIS A 595 59.76 120.99 167.27
C HIS A 595 61.01 121.57 167.95
N LEU A 596 62.19 120.97 167.74
CA LEU A 596 63.45 121.40 168.35
C LEU A 596 64.07 122.66 167.71
N ASN A 597 63.58 123.12 166.55
CA ASN A 597 64.35 124.01 165.67
C ASN A 597 63.64 125.31 165.25
N GLN A 598 62.56 125.74 165.93
CA GLN A 598 61.84 127.01 165.60
C GLN A 598 61.90 128.12 166.67
N GLN A 599 62.46 127.87 167.87
CA GLN A 599 62.59 128.92 168.91
C GLN A 599 63.98 128.99 169.57
N LEU A 600 65.03 128.90 168.75
CA LEU A 600 66.36 129.39 169.14
C LEU A 600 66.92 130.48 168.20
N GLU A 601 66.14 130.99 167.25
CA GLU A 601 66.52 132.08 166.32
C GLU A 601 66.58 133.48 167.00
N ALA A 602 67.09 133.50 168.23
CA ALA A 602 67.50 134.65 169.02
C ALA A 602 68.83 134.41 169.78
N ALA A 603 69.42 133.19 169.73
CA ALA A 603 70.74 132.87 170.29
C ALA A 603 71.31 131.52 169.79
N LYS A 604 72.65 131.40 169.69
CA LYS A 604 73.45 130.13 169.61
C LYS A 604 73.43 129.25 168.32
N ILE A 605 74.57 128.54 168.13
CA ILE A 605 74.79 127.23 167.43
C ILE A 605 75.02 127.17 165.88
N GLN A 606 76.29 126.93 165.50
CA GLN A 606 76.90 125.85 164.66
C GLN A 606 76.36 125.44 163.25
N THR A 607 77.28 125.33 162.27
CA THR A 607 77.18 124.83 160.85
C THR A 607 78.60 124.55 160.27
N PRO A 608 78.85 124.01 159.03
CA PRO A 608 78.16 123.01 158.16
C PRO A 608 79.11 121.93 157.47
N SER A 609 78.65 121.32 156.34
CA SER A 609 79.21 120.22 155.47
C SER A 609 80.13 120.73 154.29
N PRO A 610 80.41 120.05 153.10
CA PRO A 610 80.00 118.77 152.42
C PRO A 610 81.22 117.88 151.93
N GLU A 611 81.26 116.96 150.92
CA GLU A 611 80.34 116.34 149.91
C GLU A 611 80.58 114.78 149.73
N THR A 612 80.80 114.03 148.61
CA THR A 612 81.08 114.24 147.14
C THR A 612 80.62 113.04 146.21
N GLN A 613 81.29 112.75 145.07
CA GLN A 613 80.86 112.02 143.82
C GLN A 613 81.89 110.95 143.31
N ALA A 614 81.75 110.06 142.29
CA ALA A 614 80.62 109.48 141.50
C ALA A 614 81.04 108.33 140.49
N GLN A 615 80.04 107.51 140.05
CA GLN A 615 79.75 106.90 138.70
C GLN A 615 80.63 105.88 137.90
N GLU A 616 79.97 104.87 137.29
CA GLU A 616 80.36 104.04 136.11
C GLU A 616 79.13 103.27 135.52
N LEU A 617 79.04 103.01 134.18
CA LEU A 617 78.24 101.93 133.52
C LEU A 617 78.40 101.88 131.96
N THR A 618 77.96 100.79 131.29
CA THR A 618 78.32 100.40 129.89
C THR A 618 77.12 100.22 128.91
N GLN A 619 77.41 99.93 127.62
CA GLN A 619 76.47 99.92 126.47
C GLN A 619 76.26 98.55 125.77
N GLU A 620 75.37 98.53 124.76
CA GLU A 620 74.75 97.39 124.05
C GLU A 620 74.88 97.55 122.51
N LYS A 621 75.01 96.44 121.74
CA LYS A 621 74.69 96.39 120.28
C LYS A 621 74.68 94.97 119.66
N GLU A 622 73.51 94.51 119.18
CA GLU A 622 73.14 94.23 117.76
C GLU A 622 74.16 93.68 116.73
N GLU A 623 73.81 92.61 115.98
CA GLU A 623 73.64 92.59 114.48
C GLU A 623 73.18 91.23 113.89
N LEU A 624 72.77 91.20 112.60
CA LEU A 624 72.03 90.08 111.96
C LEU A 624 72.33 89.85 110.44
N PRO A 625 72.37 88.59 109.95
CA PRO A 625 72.27 88.17 108.52
C PRO A 625 71.25 87.01 108.28
N SER A 626 70.88 86.51 107.09
CA SER A 626 70.86 86.99 105.67
C SER A 626 70.06 85.99 104.77
N PRO A 627 69.39 86.38 103.64
CA PRO A 627 68.39 85.54 102.93
C PRO A 627 68.61 85.37 101.38
N ILE A 628 67.55 84.99 100.63
CA ILE A 628 67.33 85.09 99.13
C ILE A 628 67.95 83.96 98.24
N GLU A 629 67.33 83.42 97.15
CA GLU A 629 65.92 83.09 96.79
C GLU A 629 65.81 82.30 95.43
N ALA A 630 64.60 81.81 95.07
CA ALA A 630 64.13 81.33 93.73
C ALA A 630 64.80 80.04 93.13
N THR A 631 64.42 79.42 91.97
CA THR A 631 63.62 79.78 90.75
C THR A 631 62.94 78.56 90.03
N GLU A 632 61.81 78.76 89.32
CA GLU A 632 61.45 78.23 87.95
C GLU A 632 61.29 76.68 87.66
N ALA A 633 60.61 76.16 86.61
CA ALA A 633 59.73 76.70 85.53
C ALA A 633 58.90 75.61 84.75
N GLU A 634 57.86 76.05 84.01
CA GLU A 634 57.31 75.57 82.69
C GLU A 634 56.76 74.11 82.47
N THR A 635 56.28 73.74 81.25
CA THR A 635 54.86 73.80 80.74
C THR A 635 54.65 72.89 79.47
N VAL A 636 53.45 72.87 78.83
CA VAL A 636 53.12 72.44 77.41
C VAL A 636 53.01 70.91 77.10
N THR A 637 52.22 70.32 76.15
CA THR A 637 50.81 70.44 75.61
C THR A 637 50.41 69.21 74.72
N ASP A 638 49.10 68.92 74.59
CA ASP A 638 48.29 68.41 73.41
C ASP A 638 48.43 67.04 72.65
N SER A 639 47.26 66.34 72.55
CA SER A 639 46.50 65.78 71.37
C SER A 639 46.97 64.72 70.31
N LYS A 640 46.33 63.52 70.37
CA LYS A 640 45.30 62.91 69.44
C LYS A 640 45.56 62.24 68.02
N THR A 641 45.05 61.00 67.84
CA THR A 641 44.39 60.30 66.65
C THR A 641 45.05 59.97 65.27
N GLU A 642 45.04 58.67 64.87
CA GLU A 642 44.38 57.92 63.72
C GLU A 642 44.42 58.45 62.23
N GLU A 643 44.08 57.74 61.11
CA GLU A 643 43.35 56.46 60.77
C GLU A 643 43.83 55.74 59.43
N GLU A 644 42.99 54.99 58.66
CA GLU A 644 43.33 54.12 57.48
C GLU A 644 42.71 54.48 56.07
N ASN A 645 43.08 53.70 55.02
CA ASN A 645 42.19 52.90 54.10
C ASN A 645 42.04 53.15 52.55
N LYS A 646 42.06 52.02 51.75
CA LYS A 646 41.37 51.61 50.46
C LYS A 646 41.26 52.53 49.20
N SER A 647 40.94 52.09 47.94
CA SER A 647 41.10 50.82 47.14
C SER A 647 40.69 50.96 45.62
N GLU A 648 40.78 49.89 44.78
CA GLU A 648 40.59 49.77 43.28
C GLU A 648 39.23 49.07 42.86
N PRO A 649 38.91 48.45 41.64
CA PRO A 649 39.63 48.11 40.37
C PRO A 649 38.87 48.18 38.97
N GLU A 650 39.50 47.69 37.86
CA GLU A 650 38.95 47.12 36.56
C GLU A 650 38.17 48.02 35.52
N LYS A 651 37.71 47.64 34.27
CA LYS A 651 37.57 46.36 33.47
C LYS A 651 37.70 46.54 31.90
N LEU A 652 37.31 45.57 31.03
CA LEU A 652 37.64 45.51 29.56
C LEU A 652 36.65 44.73 28.60
N ALA A 653 36.83 44.85 27.25
CA ALA A 653 36.58 43.88 26.12
C ALA A 653 35.39 44.00 25.10
N GLN A 654 35.49 43.26 23.95
CA GLN A 654 34.62 43.23 22.70
C GLN A 654 34.50 41.79 22.10
N PRO A 655 33.55 41.51 21.14
CA PRO A 655 33.85 40.62 19.96
C PRO A 655 33.01 40.83 18.65
N VAL A 656 33.45 40.30 17.48
CA VAL A 656 32.73 40.20 16.15
C VAL A 656 33.30 39.08 15.23
N ALA A 657 32.49 38.30 14.46
CA ALA A 657 32.83 37.61 13.16
C ALA A 657 31.67 36.72 12.56
N GLU A 658 31.55 36.59 11.22
CA GLU A 658 30.72 35.57 10.47
C GLU A 658 31.10 35.46 8.94
N ASP A 659 30.71 34.39 8.18
CA ASP A 659 31.18 34.07 6.78
C ASP A 659 30.24 33.12 5.92
N THR A 660 30.31 33.07 4.56
CA THR A 660 29.35 32.34 3.63
C THR A 660 29.79 31.99 2.15
N GLN A 661 29.25 30.90 1.50
CA GLN A 661 29.01 30.59 0.01
C GLN A 661 28.75 29.05 -0.27
N GLU A 662 27.88 28.46 -1.16
CA GLU A 662 27.56 28.35 -2.65
C GLU A 662 28.21 27.12 -3.42
N ILE A 663 27.94 26.56 -4.66
CA ILE A 663 27.35 26.89 -6.02
C ILE A 663 26.79 25.58 -6.79
N GLU A 664 26.16 25.70 -8.01
CA GLU A 664 25.61 24.73 -9.05
C GLU A 664 26.56 23.66 -9.76
N ASP A 665 26.22 22.77 -10.76
CA ASP A 665 25.04 21.95 -11.25
C ASP A 665 25.27 21.29 -12.69
N LYS A 666 24.32 20.48 -13.24
CA LYS A 666 23.94 20.16 -14.69
C LYS A 666 24.45 18.94 -15.54
N LYS A 667 23.46 18.12 -16.00
CA LYS A 667 23.19 17.44 -17.34
C LYS A 667 24.08 16.32 -17.97
N ALA A 668 23.66 15.75 -19.15
CA ALA A 668 23.94 14.35 -19.59
C ALA A 668 23.92 14.01 -21.14
N THR A 669 24.10 12.71 -21.50
CA THR A 669 23.95 11.97 -22.82
C THR A 669 25.16 11.92 -23.80
N PRO A 670 25.31 10.94 -24.74
CA PRO A 670 24.68 9.61 -24.98
C PRO A 670 25.75 8.43 -25.04
N PRO A 671 25.57 7.25 -25.70
CA PRO A 671 26.13 5.96 -25.24
C PRO A 671 27.63 5.72 -25.53
N GLN A 672 28.28 4.97 -24.63
CA GLN A 672 29.68 4.52 -24.75
C GLN A 672 29.83 3.08 -24.22
N ASN A 673 31.02 2.48 -24.40
CA ASN A 673 31.40 1.21 -23.75
C ASN A 673 31.49 1.39 -22.21
N LEU A 674 30.34 1.34 -21.54
CA LEU A 674 30.12 1.78 -20.16
C LEU A 674 31.02 1.09 -19.11
N LEU A 675 31.47 -0.13 -19.37
CA LEU A 675 32.29 -0.91 -18.42
C LEU A 675 33.81 -0.80 -18.70
N LYS A 676 34.22 -0.11 -19.77
CA LYS A 676 35.62 -0.05 -20.19
C LYS A 676 36.51 0.60 -19.12
N GLY A 677 37.47 -0.17 -18.60
CA GLY A 677 38.38 0.25 -17.54
C GLY A 677 37.79 0.22 -16.12
N LYS A 678 36.48 -0.07 -15.96
CA LYS A 678 35.80 -0.14 -14.66
C LYS A 678 36.20 -1.41 -13.89
N LYS A 679 36.44 -1.27 -12.58
CA LYS A 679 36.87 -2.37 -11.71
C LYS A 679 35.74 -2.89 -10.83
N PHE A 680 35.49 -4.18 -10.92
CA PHE A 680 34.43 -4.89 -10.22
C PHE A 680 34.98 -5.81 -9.13
N VAL A 681 34.20 -6.05 -8.08
CA VAL A 681 34.46 -7.09 -7.06
C VAL A 681 33.16 -7.82 -6.72
N ILE A 682 33.17 -9.15 -6.78
CA ILE A 682 32.03 -9.99 -6.39
C ILE A 682 32.17 -10.43 -4.93
N VAL A 683 31.16 -10.12 -4.12
CA VAL A 683 31.10 -10.35 -2.67
C VAL A 683 29.85 -11.17 -2.33
N GLY A 684 30.03 -12.35 -1.74
CA GLY A 684 28.95 -13.34 -1.55
C GLY A 684 28.71 -14.23 -2.78
N THR A 685 27.62 -15.00 -2.73
CA THR A 685 27.24 -15.98 -3.76
C THR A 685 26.08 -15.45 -4.60
N LEU A 686 26.28 -15.46 -5.92
CA LEU A 686 25.28 -15.06 -6.91
C LEU A 686 24.28 -16.20 -7.14
N SER A 687 23.02 -15.88 -7.43
CA SER A 687 21.89 -16.84 -7.50
C SER A 687 21.39 -17.14 -8.91
N LYS A 688 21.77 -16.33 -9.90
CA LYS A 688 21.36 -16.46 -11.31
C LYS A 688 22.55 -16.61 -12.26
N LEU A 689 23.69 -15.99 -11.95
CA LEU A 689 24.91 -16.05 -12.76
C LEU A 689 26.07 -16.70 -12.00
N ASN A 690 26.77 -17.65 -12.64
CA ASN A 690 28.01 -18.20 -12.09
C ASN A 690 29.13 -17.15 -12.12
N ARG A 691 30.06 -17.23 -11.16
CA ARG A 691 31.18 -16.29 -11.00
C ARG A 691 32.04 -16.16 -12.26
N ASP A 692 32.23 -17.25 -12.99
CA ASP A 692 33.01 -17.26 -14.22
C ASP A 692 32.25 -16.69 -15.43
N GLN A 693 30.91 -16.82 -15.49
CA GLN A 693 30.10 -16.12 -16.50
C GLN A 693 30.19 -14.60 -16.29
N VAL A 694 30.00 -14.14 -15.05
CA VAL A 694 30.14 -12.71 -14.68
C VAL A 694 31.55 -12.20 -15.00
N LYS A 695 32.58 -13.02 -14.79
CA LYS A 695 33.96 -12.69 -15.14
C LYS A 695 34.12 -12.50 -16.66
N SER A 696 33.67 -13.44 -17.49
CA SER A 696 33.75 -13.32 -18.96
C SER A 696 33.03 -12.07 -19.45
N ILE A 697 31.76 -11.87 -19.05
CA ILE A 697 30.93 -10.73 -19.47
C ILE A 697 31.59 -9.39 -19.11
N ILE A 698 32.15 -9.25 -17.89
CA ILE A 698 32.86 -8.04 -17.48
C ILE A 698 34.13 -7.82 -18.32
N GLN A 699 34.87 -8.88 -18.67
CA GLN A 699 36.09 -8.76 -19.46
C GLN A 699 35.81 -8.46 -20.94
N GLU A 700 34.78 -9.06 -21.52
CA GLU A 700 34.27 -8.78 -22.87
C GLU A 700 33.79 -7.32 -23.00
N ALA A 701 33.16 -6.79 -21.95
CA ALA A 701 32.78 -5.38 -21.83
C ALA A 701 33.97 -4.42 -21.57
N GLY A 702 35.21 -4.92 -21.52
CA GLY A 702 36.42 -4.13 -21.28
C GLY A 702 36.67 -3.73 -19.81
N GLY A 703 35.91 -4.29 -18.86
CA GLY A 703 36.09 -4.11 -17.42
C GLY A 703 37.11 -5.08 -16.80
N GLN A 704 37.38 -4.92 -15.51
CA GLN A 704 38.33 -5.74 -14.76
C GLN A 704 37.72 -6.30 -13.46
N LEU A 705 37.55 -7.62 -13.37
CA LEU A 705 37.16 -8.28 -12.13
C LEU A 705 38.36 -8.45 -11.19
N THR A 706 38.19 -8.08 -9.92
CA THR A 706 39.22 -8.15 -8.87
C THR A 706 38.73 -8.91 -7.63
N SER A 707 39.67 -9.48 -6.85
CA SER A 707 39.38 -10.48 -5.80
C SER A 707 39.11 -9.90 -4.40
N SER A 708 39.37 -8.60 -4.20
CA SER A 708 39.21 -7.85 -2.96
C SER A 708 38.88 -6.38 -3.26
N PRO A 709 38.00 -5.71 -2.48
CA PRO A 709 37.72 -4.30 -2.65
C PRO A 709 38.94 -3.44 -2.33
N SER A 710 39.10 -2.35 -3.09
CA SER A 710 40.17 -1.36 -2.98
C SER A 710 39.63 0.06 -3.18
N SER A 711 40.43 1.09 -2.94
CA SER A 711 40.10 2.49 -3.29
C SER A 711 40.07 2.76 -4.80
N LYS A 712 40.41 1.76 -5.64
CA LYS A 712 40.32 1.81 -7.11
C LYS A 712 39.23 0.88 -7.65
N THR A 713 38.32 0.40 -6.80
CA THR A 713 37.15 -0.41 -7.20
C THR A 713 35.99 0.52 -7.49
N ASP A 714 35.46 0.51 -8.72
CA ASP A 714 34.28 1.30 -9.08
C ASP A 714 32.99 0.67 -8.55
N TYR A 715 32.85 -0.65 -8.72
CA TYR A 715 31.61 -1.38 -8.49
C TYR A 715 31.81 -2.62 -7.62
N ILE A 716 30.85 -2.89 -6.73
CA ILE A 716 30.85 -4.06 -5.86
C ILE A 716 29.53 -4.80 -6.04
N LEU A 717 29.61 -5.99 -6.62
CA LEU A 717 28.47 -6.86 -6.89
C LEU A 717 28.20 -7.74 -5.66
N VAL A 718 27.05 -7.51 -5.00
CA VAL A 718 26.69 -8.17 -3.74
C VAL A 718 25.67 -9.28 -4.00
N GLY A 719 26.08 -10.51 -3.68
CA GLY A 719 25.24 -11.70 -3.64
C GLY A 719 24.82 -12.08 -2.21
N LYS A 720 24.18 -13.24 -2.08
CA LYS A 720 23.76 -13.80 -0.79
C LYS A 720 24.97 -14.13 0.08
N ALA A 721 24.81 -14.00 1.41
CA ALA A 721 25.86 -14.23 2.42
C ALA A 721 27.22 -13.54 2.12
N PRO A 722 27.28 -12.20 2.03
CA PRO A 722 28.46 -11.47 1.56
C PRO A 722 29.66 -11.45 2.54
N GLY A 723 29.47 -11.90 3.78
CA GLY A 723 30.53 -12.21 4.74
C GLY A 723 31.45 -11.04 5.12
N THR A 724 32.64 -11.36 5.63
CA THR A 724 33.60 -10.36 6.13
C THR A 724 34.14 -9.41 5.05
N LYS A 725 34.06 -9.79 3.77
CA LYS A 725 34.42 -8.92 2.63
C LYS A 725 33.45 -7.75 2.46
N ALA A 726 32.18 -7.88 2.86
CA ALA A 726 31.20 -6.78 2.86
C ALA A 726 31.66 -5.59 3.72
N LYS A 727 32.19 -5.86 4.93
CA LYS A 727 32.69 -4.81 5.85
C LYS A 727 33.93 -4.08 5.31
N LYS A 728 34.67 -4.67 4.36
CA LYS A 728 35.76 -3.98 3.63
C LYS A 728 35.25 -3.23 2.39
N ALA A 729 34.21 -3.74 1.72
CA ALA A 729 33.54 -3.07 0.61
C ALA A 729 32.96 -1.71 1.02
N GLN A 730 32.17 -1.69 2.09
CA GLN A 730 31.44 -0.53 2.58
C GLN A 730 32.33 0.69 2.93
N LYS A 731 33.61 0.46 3.29
CA LYS A 731 34.57 1.54 3.61
C LYS A 731 35.14 2.26 2.39
N ASN A 732 35.05 1.70 1.18
CA ASN A 732 35.81 2.18 0.01
C ASN A 732 35.05 3.13 -0.92
N ARG A 733 33.86 3.61 -0.55
CA ARG A 733 32.98 4.51 -1.35
C ARG A 733 32.59 4.01 -2.76
N ALA A 734 32.86 2.73 -3.08
CA ALA A 734 32.51 2.12 -4.35
C ALA A 734 31.00 1.89 -4.48
N ALA A 735 30.46 2.01 -5.69
CA ALA A 735 29.03 1.82 -5.94
C ALA A 735 28.64 0.35 -5.75
N THR A 736 27.62 0.08 -4.93
CA THR A 736 27.14 -1.28 -4.66
C THR A 736 26.01 -1.62 -5.62
N LEU A 737 26.12 -2.77 -6.29
CA LEU A 737 25.13 -3.30 -7.22
C LEU A 737 24.60 -4.64 -6.70
N SER A 738 23.30 -4.86 -6.82
CA SER A 738 22.69 -6.19 -6.74
C SER A 738 22.86 -6.96 -8.05
N GLU A 739 22.66 -8.28 -8.00
CA GLU A 739 22.69 -9.15 -9.18
C GLU A 739 21.70 -8.73 -10.28
N LEU A 740 20.53 -8.20 -9.91
CA LEU A 740 19.53 -7.71 -10.88
C LEU A 740 19.98 -6.39 -11.53
N GLN A 741 20.45 -5.43 -10.72
CA GLN A 741 20.97 -4.14 -11.22
C GLN A 741 22.20 -4.32 -12.13
N PHE A 742 23.00 -5.36 -11.90
CA PHE A 742 24.11 -5.70 -12.80
C PHE A 742 23.65 -6.25 -14.16
N ILE A 743 22.61 -7.09 -14.17
CA ILE A 743 21.97 -7.57 -15.42
C ILE A 743 21.33 -6.39 -16.19
N GLU A 744 20.68 -5.47 -15.49
CA GLU A 744 20.09 -4.26 -16.07
C GLU A 744 21.17 -3.30 -16.61
N LEU A 745 22.24 -3.07 -15.87
CA LEU A 745 23.40 -2.28 -16.27
C LEU A 745 24.10 -2.87 -17.53
N LEU A 746 24.11 -4.20 -17.69
CA LEU A 746 24.60 -4.85 -18.90
C LEU A 746 23.66 -4.67 -20.09
N LYS A 747 22.33 -4.84 -19.92
CA LYS A 747 21.35 -4.52 -20.96
C LYS A 747 21.45 -3.08 -21.44
N ASN A 748 21.57 -2.14 -20.49
CA ASN A 748 21.76 -0.71 -20.76
C ASN A 748 23.14 -0.40 -21.37
N SER A 749 24.10 -1.32 -21.29
CA SER A 749 25.39 -1.27 -21.99
C SER A 749 25.37 -1.93 -23.38
N GLY A 750 24.21 -2.42 -23.85
CA GLY A 750 24.07 -3.12 -25.13
C GLY A 750 24.56 -4.57 -25.10
N ILE A 751 24.71 -5.17 -23.92
CA ILE A 751 25.22 -6.53 -23.72
C ILE A 751 24.08 -7.45 -23.31
N SER A 752 23.70 -8.36 -24.20
CA SER A 752 22.78 -9.47 -23.90
C SER A 752 23.49 -10.57 -23.09
N ILE A 753 22.71 -11.23 -22.22
CA ILE A 753 23.14 -12.32 -21.32
C ILE A 753 22.19 -13.49 -21.51
#